data_AF-A0A7Y5DVD8-F1
#
_entry.id   AF-A0A7Y5DVD8-F1
#
_cell.length_a   1.000
_cell.length_b   1.000
_cell.length_c   1.000
_cell.angle_alpha   90.00
_cell.angle_beta   90.00
_cell.angle_gamma   90.00
#
_symmetry.space_group_name_H-M   'P 1'
#
loop_
_entity.id
_entity.type
_entity.pdbx_description
1 polymer ?
#
loop_
_entity_poly.entity_id
_entity_poly.type
_entity_poly.pdbx_seq_one_letter_code
_entity_poly.pdbx_strand_id
1 'polypeptide(L)'
;MRIALLRSLTSLAISALLGTAFACGSSSSGDDPGGSSSSSSSGTNPTPTTTNPTPSTPPGPISALGVWKVAGKDDRGAFTGLVELRKSDDGTSVQFARTVAYQGVTVEDGRALHLAWTGAAKDIDADKATLQGTLEPRGFVKQRGALVRSLTDAPVPTSAAVTRTNAGITVKWTVGGKTFEETWSARVESAKDPIFRVERTLTPAHSPPSATEKAASFATFASYQSLPAVAPYASRPEFNAAVFGHIYDRTDADFYRANPKALRVVNKPVDDISLQETRSRADAFGPTLEAKAKAFDKEMETDFMDPGVWFSPDSRLDDGSIEASGDGSLWTGTYIASQIYRFEVTGDAQAKVNAKRSLDSLIKLQEITGDWTQFARTLRKSKAGVPATGNWHAGTGAFTGLDWLEGGNNDMIKGLFLGYTLGFPFFCEGADKADHADLCARLRIAADHLIDTNIARTGGNALEANWISATINGNLSRRLQAEQKWQQTRLELQTYAVEYQQGIADWSGTHLTFVGSLVDMLLSERMELGGNSKDGVGDFIDRSQENVKDQRLIVWAFLRQRFGKTKPDAKWVEDGKWKLREMPFPKPKIVIDHRVDPAFCMAPYPSLPWKNDWTTGDRTQSLVGYPLFEEETNVMVWKNGMNYRFDSTGRRYPGTDYVHLYWFARKHGILAAGE
;
A
#
# COMPACT_ATOMS: atom_id res chain seq x y z
N MET A 1 17.97 -18.36 -29.09
CA MET A 1 19.17 -18.09 -28.27
C MET A 1 19.67 -16.65 -28.43
N ARG A 2 20.48 -16.27 -29.46
CA ARG A 2 20.96 -14.87 -29.61
C ARG A 2 19.87 -13.79 -29.55
N ILE A 3 18.67 -14.07 -30.08
CA ILE A 3 17.53 -13.12 -30.11
C ILE A 3 17.03 -12.73 -28.71
N ALA A 4 17.11 -13.61 -27.70
CA ALA A 4 16.67 -13.29 -26.34
C ALA A 4 17.67 -12.39 -25.61
N LEU A 5 18.97 -12.67 -25.75
CA LEU A 5 20.02 -11.81 -25.21
C LEU A 5 20.02 -10.43 -25.89
N LEU A 6 19.70 -10.39 -27.19
CA LEU A 6 19.38 -9.12 -27.87
C LEU A 6 18.14 -8.46 -27.25
N ARG A 7 17.01 -9.14 -27.03
CA ARG A 7 15.83 -8.48 -26.42
C ARG A 7 16.14 -7.83 -25.07
N SER A 8 16.78 -8.51 -24.13
CA SER A 8 17.15 -7.90 -22.84
C SER A 8 18.08 -6.67 -23.01
N LEU A 9 19.20 -6.80 -23.72
CA LEU A 9 20.15 -5.69 -23.91
C LEU A 9 19.60 -4.57 -24.81
N THR A 10 18.72 -4.90 -25.75
CA THR A 10 18.10 -3.93 -26.66
C THR A 10 16.87 -3.29 -26.02
N SER A 11 16.21 -3.89 -25.03
CA SER A 11 15.25 -3.19 -24.17
C SER A 11 15.98 -2.14 -23.33
N LEU A 12 17.05 -2.49 -22.61
CA LEU A 12 17.86 -1.48 -21.90
C LEU A 12 18.39 -0.37 -22.84
N ALA A 13 18.86 -0.73 -24.05
CA ALA A 13 19.37 0.25 -25.01
C ALA A 13 18.27 1.08 -25.72
N ILE A 14 17.08 0.52 -25.95
CA ILE A 14 15.93 1.24 -26.52
C ILE A 14 15.29 2.14 -25.46
N SER A 15 15.16 1.72 -24.21
CA SER A 15 14.73 2.60 -23.11
C SER A 15 15.71 3.76 -22.91
N ALA A 16 17.00 3.55 -23.18
CA ALA A 16 18.00 4.63 -23.22
C ALA A 16 17.92 5.56 -24.46
N LEU A 17 17.34 5.12 -25.59
CA LEU A 17 17.23 5.90 -26.84
C LEU A 17 15.87 6.57 -27.01
N LEU A 18 14.76 5.84 -26.83
CA LEU A 18 13.39 6.35 -26.84
C LEU A 18 13.01 7.12 -25.58
N GLY A 19 13.80 7.02 -24.51
CA GLY A 19 13.62 7.82 -23.29
C GLY A 19 13.53 9.33 -23.56
N THR A 20 14.07 9.82 -24.68
CA THR A 20 13.95 11.22 -25.14
C THR A 20 12.51 11.68 -25.43
N ALA A 21 11.55 10.78 -25.67
CA ALA A 21 10.14 11.14 -25.85
C ALA A 21 9.37 11.37 -24.53
N PHE A 22 9.92 10.92 -23.39
CA PHE A 22 9.33 11.02 -22.05
C PHE A 22 10.34 11.49 -20.97
N ALA A 23 11.46 12.11 -21.36
CA ALA A 23 12.54 12.48 -20.45
C ALA A 23 12.20 13.68 -19.55
N CYS A 24 11.83 13.42 -18.30
CA CYS A 24 12.01 14.34 -17.18
C CYS A 24 12.37 13.57 -15.90
N GLY A 25 13.38 14.04 -15.16
CA GLY A 25 13.64 13.65 -13.78
C GLY A 25 13.74 12.13 -13.51
N SER A 26 13.03 11.69 -12.48
CA SER A 26 13.12 10.35 -11.87
C SER A 26 11.80 9.56 -11.97
N SER A 27 11.75 8.39 -12.64
CA SER A 27 12.90 7.77 -13.30
C SER A 27 12.68 6.64 -14.31
N SER A 28 11.76 5.69 -14.13
CA SER A 28 12.23 4.46 -13.45
C SER A 28 11.93 3.06 -14.05
N SER A 29 11.97 2.87 -15.38
CA SER A 29 11.76 1.64 -16.21
C SER A 29 12.08 0.19 -15.68
N GLY A 30 11.95 -0.83 -16.53
CA GLY A 30 12.44 -2.21 -16.31
C GLY A 30 11.46 -3.40 -16.51
N ASP A 31 11.29 -3.86 -17.78
CA ASP A 31 11.28 -5.29 -18.20
C ASP A 31 9.97 -6.19 -18.25
N ASP A 32 10.18 -7.55 -18.33
CA ASP A 32 9.48 -8.65 -19.07
C ASP A 32 8.85 -9.79 -18.15
N PRO A 33 7.88 -10.64 -18.61
CA PRO A 33 6.99 -11.50 -17.76
C PRO A 33 7.33 -13.01 -17.62
N GLY A 34 6.73 -13.73 -16.63
CA GLY A 34 6.48 -15.20 -16.79
C GLY A 34 6.25 -16.21 -15.62
N GLY A 35 5.17 -16.07 -14.83
CA GLY A 35 4.21 -17.14 -14.39
C GLY A 35 4.57 -18.51 -13.73
N SER A 36 3.75 -18.92 -12.73
CA SER A 36 3.27 -20.31 -12.48
C SER A 36 1.99 -20.32 -11.59
N SER A 37 1.53 -21.46 -11.04
CA SER A 37 0.14 -21.67 -10.57
C SER A 37 -0.04 -22.21 -9.13
N SER A 38 -1.19 -21.90 -8.51
CA SER A 38 -1.70 -22.51 -7.26
C SER A 38 -3.23 -22.39 -7.16
N SER A 39 -3.86 -23.22 -6.31
CA SER A 39 -5.31 -23.31 -6.13
C SER A 39 -5.77 -22.75 -4.78
N SER A 40 -7.04 -22.35 -4.69
CA SER A 40 -7.65 -21.79 -3.47
C SER A 40 -8.92 -22.54 -3.06
N SER A 41 -9.22 -22.52 -1.75
CA SER A 41 -10.49 -23.01 -1.21
C SER A 41 -11.02 -22.04 -0.17
N SER A 42 -12.30 -21.67 -0.29
CA SER A 42 -12.95 -20.67 0.55
C SER A 42 -13.56 -21.33 1.80
N GLY A 43 -12.80 -21.35 2.90
CA GLY A 43 -13.31 -21.76 4.22
C GLY A 43 -13.86 -20.57 4.99
N THR A 44 -15.14 -20.60 5.38
CA THR A 44 -15.72 -19.65 6.33
C THR A 44 -15.44 -20.11 7.76
N ASN A 45 -14.63 -19.35 8.51
CA ASN A 45 -14.39 -19.60 9.94
C ASN A 45 -15.71 -19.50 10.72
N PRO A 46 -16.12 -20.53 11.50
CA PRO A 46 -17.27 -20.43 12.38
C PRO A 46 -16.93 -19.62 13.64
N THR A 47 -17.75 -18.62 13.97
CA THR A 47 -17.67 -17.96 15.28
C THR A 47 -17.90 -18.99 16.40
N PRO A 48 -16.98 -19.17 17.37
CA PRO A 48 -17.13 -20.19 18.40
C PRO A 48 -18.30 -19.86 19.33
N THR A 49 -19.36 -20.65 19.24
CA THR A 49 -20.54 -20.54 20.13
C THR A 49 -20.17 -20.93 21.55
N THR A 50 -20.26 -19.98 22.47
CA THR A 50 -19.81 -20.11 23.87
C THR A 50 -20.79 -20.85 24.77
N THR A 51 -21.24 -22.04 24.36
CA THR A 51 -21.94 -22.99 25.25
C THR A 51 -20.97 -23.43 26.35
N ASN A 52 -21.10 -22.84 27.54
CA ASN A 52 -20.25 -23.17 28.68
C ASN A 52 -20.47 -24.64 29.12
N PRO A 53 -19.45 -25.52 29.05
CA PRO A 53 -19.59 -26.88 29.56
C PRO A 53 -19.68 -26.87 31.09
N THR A 54 -20.59 -27.65 31.64
CA THR A 54 -20.81 -27.79 33.08
C THR A 54 -19.59 -28.44 33.76
N PRO A 55 -19.00 -27.84 34.81
CA PRO A 55 -17.80 -28.38 35.44
C PRO A 55 -18.13 -29.50 36.44
N SER A 56 -18.01 -30.76 36.00
CA SER A 56 -18.13 -31.94 36.89
C SER A 56 -17.19 -33.11 36.57
N THR A 57 -16.51 -33.12 35.42
CA THR A 57 -15.54 -34.16 35.05
C THR A 57 -14.12 -33.79 35.51
N PRO A 58 -13.33 -34.73 36.07
CA PRO A 58 -11.90 -34.50 36.31
C PRO A 58 -11.13 -34.08 35.06
N PRO A 59 -9.97 -33.40 35.17
CA PRO A 59 -9.14 -33.09 34.02
C PRO A 59 -8.76 -34.36 33.26
N GLY A 60 -8.95 -34.37 31.94
CA GLY A 60 -8.42 -35.42 31.07
C GLY A 60 -6.89 -35.52 31.17
N PRO A 61 -6.28 -36.61 30.69
CA PRO A 61 -4.83 -36.69 30.61
C PRO A 61 -4.28 -35.63 29.64
N ILE A 62 -3.07 -35.12 29.87
CA ILE A 62 -2.46 -34.08 29.03
C ILE A 62 -2.18 -34.59 27.60
N SER A 63 -1.88 -35.89 27.45
CA SER A 63 -1.81 -36.58 26.17
C SER A 63 -3.12 -36.60 25.37
N ALA A 64 -4.28 -36.28 25.98
CA ALA A 64 -5.51 -36.00 25.24
C ALA A 64 -5.47 -34.59 24.64
N LEU A 65 -4.78 -34.47 23.49
CA LEU A 65 -4.73 -33.28 22.64
C LEU A 65 -6.11 -32.63 22.45
N GLY A 66 -6.16 -31.30 22.38
CA GLY A 66 -7.39 -30.52 22.38
C GLY A 66 -7.21 -29.12 22.96
N VAL A 67 -8.34 -28.42 23.15
CA VAL A 67 -8.41 -27.04 23.64
C VAL A 67 -8.82 -27.03 25.11
N TRP A 68 -8.13 -26.24 25.93
CA TRP A 68 -8.36 -26.06 27.36
C TRP A 68 -8.61 -24.59 27.69
N LYS A 69 -9.50 -24.31 28.65
CA LYS A 69 -9.63 -22.99 29.26
C LYS A 69 -8.48 -22.74 30.22
N VAL A 70 -7.79 -21.60 30.08
CA VAL A 70 -6.70 -21.20 30.99
C VAL A 70 -7.07 -19.99 31.85
N ALA A 71 -6.60 -19.98 33.09
CA ALA A 71 -6.69 -18.84 34.00
C ALA A 71 -5.42 -18.73 34.84
N GLY A 72 -4.89 -17.52 35.01
CA GLY A 72 -3.64 -17.32 35.75
C GLY A 72 -3.36 -15.85 36.04
N LYS A 73 -2.15 -15.56 36.55
CA LYS A 73 -1.68 -14.21 36.84
C LYS A 73 -0.17 -14.11 36.65
N ASP A 74 0.28 -13.00 36.07
CA ASP A 74 1.69 -12.61 36.03
C ASP A 74 1.90 -11.19 36.59
N ASP A 75 3.02 -10.54 36.25
CA ASP A 75 3.38 -9.19 36.69
C ASP A 75 2.54 -8.06 36.07
N ARG A 76 1.82 -8.33 34.98
CA ARG A 76 0.90 -7.38 34.33
C ARG A 76 -0.51 -7.44 34.91
N GLY A 77 -0.96 -8.63 35.33
CA GLY A 77 -2.29 -8.81 35.91
C GLY A 77 -2.82 -10.23 35.83
N ALA A 78 -4.08 -10.40 36.26
CA ALA A 78 -4.83 -11.64 36.06
C ALA A 78 -5.26 -11.76 34.58
N PHE A 79 -5.28 -12.98 34.06
CA PHE A 79 -5.66 -13.26 32.68
C PHE A 79 -6.50 -14.53 32.56
N THR A 80 -7.27 -14.60 31.47
CA THR A 80 -8.10 -15.76 31.10
C THR A 80 -8.05 -15.97 29.59
N GLY A 81 -8.16 -17.21 29.13
CA GLY A 81 -8.18 -17.50 27.70
C GLY A 81 -8.22 -18.99 27.36
N LEU A 82 -7.55 -19.36 26.27
CA LEU A 82 -7.52 -20.71 25.72
C LEU A 82 -6.08 -21.14 25.40
N VAL A 83 -5.79 -22.43 25.58
CA VAL A 83 -4.60 -23.08 25.02
C VAL A 83 -5.04 -24.32 24.26
N GLU A 84 -4.43 -24.56 23.11
CA GLU A 84 -4.61 -25.77 22.31
C GLU A 84 -3.30 -26.56 22.29
N LEU A 85 -3.37 -27.87 22.51
CA LEU A 85 -2.33 -28.83 22.15
C LEU A 85 -2.82 -29.61 20.92
N ARG A 86 -2.15 -29.50 19.79
CA ARG A 86 -2.52 -30.19 18.53
C ARG A 86 -1.30 -30.81 17.86
N LYS A 87 -1.49 -31.83 17.03
CA LYS A 87 -0.40 -32.32 16.17
C LYS A 87 -0.06 -31.26 15.12
N SER A 88 1.20 -31.18 14.70
CA SER A 88 1.56 -30.52 13.45
C SER A 88 0.87 -31.17 12.25
N ASP A 89 0.73 -30.46 11.14
CA ASP A 89 -0.06 -30.93 9.99
C ASP A 89 0.56 -32.16 9.28
N ASP A 90 1.86 -32.42 9.48
CA ASP A 90 2.58 -33.62 9.08
C ASP A 90 2.43 -34.80 10.08
N GLY A 91 1.80 -34.57 11.23
CA GLY A 91 1.60 -35.52 12.31
C GLY A 91 2.84 -35.88 13.15
N THR A 92 4.02 -35.30 12.88
CA THR A 92 5.30 -35.73 13.49
C THR A 92 5.57 -35.14 14.87
N SER A 93 5.00 -33.98 15.17
CA SER A 93 5.21 -33.24 16.41
C SER A 93 3.89 -32.85 17.07
N VAL A 94 3.95 -32.40 18.32
CA VAL A 94 2.84 -31.68 18.96
C VAL A 94 3.26 -30.22 19.11
N GLN A 95 2.37 -29.33 18.68
CA GLN A 95 2.49 -27.89 18.81
C GLN A 95 1.47 -27.40 19.84
N PHE A 96 1.75 -26.24 20.41
CA PHE A 96 0.77 -25.52 21.22
C PHE A 96 0.52 -24.12 20.67
N ALA A 97 -0.71 -23.65 20.84
CA ALA A 97 -1.10 -22.26 20.65
C ALA A 97 -1.76 -21.78 21.94
N ARG A 98 -1.29 -20.67 22.52
CA ARG A 98 -1.84 -20.07 23.75
C ARG A 98 -2.35 -18.67 23.44
N THR A 99 -3.60 -18.39 23.79
CA THR A 99 -4.24 -17.08 23.65
C THR A 99 -4.83 -16.64 24.99
N VAL A 100 -4.57 -15.40 25.42
CA VAL A 100 -5.12 -14.86 26.68
C VAL A 100 -5.52 -13.40 26.56
N ALA A 101 -6.50 -13.00 27.35
CA ALA A 101 -6.92 -11.61 27.58
C ALA A 101 -6.65 -11.23 29.05
N TYR A 102 -6.10 -10.05 29.28
CA TYR A 102 -5.81 -9.54 30.62
C TYR A 102 -6.98 -8.77 31.20
N GLN A 103 -7.30 -9.04 32.46
CA GLN A 103 -8.47 -8.49 33.14
C GLN A 103 -8.15 -7.08 33.66
N GLY A 104 -8.79 -6.06 33.07
CA GLY A 104 -8.61 -4.66 33.47
C GLY A 104 -7.30 -4.01 32.99
N VAL A 105 -6.45 -4.72 32.24
CA VAL A 105 -5.20 -4.16 31.70
C VAL A 105 -5.44 -3.56 30.33
N THR A 106 -5.26 -2.24 30.23
CA THR A 106 -5.32 -1.49 28.97
C THR A 106 -3.93 -1.02 28.54
N VAL A 107 -3.73 -0.95 27.22
CA VAL A 107 -2.51 -0.49 26.54
C VAL A 107 -2.89 0.52 25.45
N GLU A 108 -1.91 1.32 24.99
CA GLU A 108 -2.11 2.36 23.98
C GLU A 108 -3.29 3.31 24.32
N ASP A 109 -4.17 3.54 23.36
CA ASP A 109 -5.41 4.32 23.38
C ASP A 109 -6.55 3.59 24.13
N GLY A 110 -6.23 2.96 25.27
CA GLY A 110 -7.19 2.30 26.16
C GLY A 110 -7.67 0.93 25.68
N ARG A 111 -6.98 0.29 24.71
CA ARG A 111 -7.33 -1.04 24.21
C ARG A 111 -6.94 -2.13 25.20
N ALA A 112 -7.76 -3.16 25.33
CA ALA A 112 -7.49 -4.31 26.20
C ALA A 112 -6.25 -5.09 25.72
N LEU A 113 -5.38 -5.48 26.65
CA LEU A 113 -4.21 -6.30 26.34
C LEU A 113 -4.61 -7.77 26.15
N HIS A 114 -4.31 -8.29 24.97
CA HIS A 114 -4.36 -9.72 24.65
C HIS A 114 -2.96 -10.20 24.23
N LEU A 115 -2.71 -11.50 24.37
CA LEU A 115 -1.50 -12.15 23.85
C LEU A 115 -1.89 -13.39 23.04
N ALA A 116 -1.10 -13.69 22.02
CA ALA A 116 -1.04 -14.99 21.38
C ALA A 116 0.42 -15.43 21.26
N TRP A 117 0.74 -16.66 21.64
CA TRP A 117 2.03 -17.25 21.27
C TRP A 117 1.94 -18.75 20.99
N THR A 118 2.85 -19.23 20.14
CA THR A 118 2.91 -20.60 19.62
C THR A 118 4.26 -21.24 19.91
N GLY A 119 4.30 -22.56 20.02
CA GLY A 119 5.56 -23.29 20.17
C GLY A 119 5.38 -24.81 20.08
N ALA A 120 6.43 -25.54 20.45
CA ALA A 120 6.42 -26.99 20.52
C ALA A 120 5.99 -27.49 21.90
N ALA A 121 5.30 -28.63 21.93
CA ALA A 121 5.04 -29.40 23.14
C ALA A 121 5.80 -30.74 23.04
N LYS A 122 6.52 -31.08 24.10
CA LYS A 122 7.43 -32.22 24.22
C LYS A 122 7.13 -32.99 25.51
N ASP A 123 7.74 -34.17 25.66
CA ASP A 123 7.70 -34.96 26.90
C ASP A 123 6.27 -35.23 27.41
N ILE A 124 5.34 -35.42 26.47
CA ILE A 124 3.90 -35.48 26.73
C ILE A 124 3.52 -36.90 27.17
N ASP A 125 3.10 -37.03 28.42
CA ASP A 125 2.48 -38.24 28.96
C ASP A 125 1.05 -37.96 29.47
N ALA A 126 0.49 -38.85 30.31
CA ALA A 126 -0.85 -38.64 30.86
C ALA A 126 -0.93 -37.46 31.84
N ASP A 127 0.16 -37.16 32.54
CA ASP A 127 0.22 -36.26 33.69
C ASP A 127 1.28 -35.16 33.59
N LYS A 128 2.11 -35.16 32.54
CA LYS A 128 3.15 -34.14 32.28
C LYS A 128 3.24 -33.74 30.81
N ALA A 129 3.78 -32.54 30.57
CA ALA A 129 4.32 -32.10 29.29
C ALA A 129 5.31 -30.93 29.50
N THR A 130 6.25 -30.76 28.56
CA THR A 130 7.14 -29.60 28.47
C THR A 130 6.71 -28.73 27.29
N LEU A 131 6.34 -27.48 27.53
CA LEU A 131 6.11 -26.49 26.46
C LEU A 131 7.39 -25.70 26.21
N GLN A 132 7.71 -25.40 24.94
CA GLN A 132 8.90 -24.64 24.55
C GLN A 132 8.60 -23.72 23.36
N GLY A 133 9.06 -22.47 23.43
CA GLY A 133 8.94 -21.49 22.35
C GLY A 133 9.92 -20.34 22.52
N THR A 134 9.76 -19.33 21.67
CA THR A 134 10.54 -18.08 21.69
C THR A 134 9.63 -16.92 21.36
N LEU A 135 9.75 -15.81 22.10
CA LEU A 135 9.18 -14.54 21.68
C LEU A 135 10.26 -13.77 20.92
N GLU A 136 9.96 -13.35 19.71
CA GLU A 136 10.87 -12.60 18.84
C GLU A 136 10.73 -11.09 19.14
N PRO A 137 11.72 -10.43 19.77
CA PRO A 137 11.67 -8.98 19.98
C PRO A 137 11.74 -8.19 18.66
N ARG A 138 12.40 -8.71 17.62
CA ARG A 138 12.67 -8.00 16.37
C ARG A 138 11.46 -8.01 15.42
N GLY A 139 11.50 -7.21 14.37
CA GLY A 139 10.38 -7.01 13.45
C GLY A 139 10.62 -5.83 12.50
N PHE A 140 9.61 -4.98 12.32
CA PHE A 140 9.66 -3.87 11.38
C PHE A 140 9.82 -2.50 12.05
N VAL A 141 9.31 -2.31 13.28
CA VAL A 141 9.50 -1.05 14.01
C VAL A 141 10.87 -1.05 14.70
N LYS A 142 11.72 -0.11 14.29
CA LYS A 142 13.09 0.05 14.81
C LYS A 142 13.14 0.71 16.17
N GLN A 143 12.37 1.75 16.39
CA GLN A 143 12.49 2.63 17.54
C GLN A 143 11.12 3.17 17.97
N ARG A 144 10.92 3.26 19.29
CA ARG A 144 9.82 4.01 19.90
C ARG A 144 10.26 4.57 21.25
N GLY A 145 10.20 5.89 21.40
CA GLY A 145 10.75 6.57 22.58
C GLY A 145 12.24 6.25 22.76
N ALA A 146 12.59 5.74 23.94
CA ALA A 146 13.94 5.30 24.29
C ALA A 146 14.25 3.83 23.92
N LEU A 147 13.25 3.04 23.53
CA LEU A 147 13.46 1.65 23.12
C LEU A 147 13.90 1.61 21.65
N VAL A 148 14.97 0.89 21.37
CA VAL A 148 15.55 0.70 20.03
C VAL A 148 15.82 -0.79 19.82
N ARG A 149 15.51 -1.30 18.61
CA ARG A 149 15.82 -2.66 18.16
C ARG A 149 17.02 -2.71 17.24
N SER A 150 17.61 -3.89 17.19
CA SER A 150 18.83 -4.23 16.49
C SER A 150 18.87 -5.73 16.17
N LEU A 151 19.74 -6.14 15.22
CA LEU A 151 19.98 -7.56 14.95
C LEU A 151 20.56 -8.31 16.16
N THR A 152 21.19 -7.60 17.10
CA THR A 152 21.75 -8.14 18.34
C THR A 152 20.74 -8.44 19.44
N ASP A 153 19.46 -8.04 19.28
CA ASP A 153 18.41 -8.45 20.20
C ASP A 153 18.14 -9.96 20.09
N ALA A 154 18.33 -10.69 21.20
CA ALA A 154 18.16 -12.13 21.25
C ALA A 154 16.67 -12.51 21.44
N PRO A 155 16.16 -13.55 20.75
CA PRO A 155 14.84 -14.11 21.04
C PRO A 155 14.69 -14.49 22.51
N VAL A 156 13.58 -14.08 23.12
CA VAL A 156 13.30 -14.33 24.54
C VAL A 156 12.79 -15.77 24.66
N PRO A 157 13.53 -16.69 25.31
CA PRO A 157 13.09 -18.08 25.43
C PRO A 157 11.86 -18.18 26.34
N THR A 158 10.94 -19.06 25.96
CA THR A 158 9.79 -19.45 26.78
C THR A 158 9.80 -20.95 26.99
N SER A 159 9.51 -21.36 28.22
CA SER A 159 9.28 -22.76 28.57
C SER A 159 8.16 -22.88 29.59
N ALA A 160 7.53 -24.05 29.66
CA ALA A 160 6.62 -24.36 30.75
C ALA A 160 6.70 -25.83 31.16
N ALA A 161 6.60 -26.08 32.45
CA ALA A 161 6.30 -27.40 32.99
C ALA A 161 4.79 -27.51 33.21
N VAL A 162 4.13 -28.40 32.47
CA VAL A 162 2.73 -28.78 32.64
C VAL A 162 2.69 -29.97 33.60
N THR A 163 1.82 -29.94 34.62
CA THR A 163 1.64 -31.06 35.55
C THR A 163 0.17 -31.21 35.94
N ARG A 164 -0.36 -32.43 35.77
CA ARG A 164 -1.69 -32.84 36.18
C ARG A 164 -1.67 -33.33 37.62
N THR A 165 -2.74 -33.01 38.34
CA THR A 165 -2.99 -33.45 39.72
C THR A 165 -4.48 -33.75 39.88
N ASN A 166 -4.85 -34.37 40.99
CA ASN A 166 -6.26 -34.57 41.34
C ASN A 166 -7.06 -33.26 41.51
N ALA A 167 -6.37 -32.11 41.68
CA ALA A 167 -7.00 -30.80 41.85
C ALA A 167 -7.13 -29.99 40.53
N GLY A 168 -6.46 -30.42 39.45
CA GLY A 168 -6.36 -29.64 38.22
C GLY A 168 -5.05 -29.90 37.46
N ILE A 169 -4.93 -29.30 36.28
CA ILE A 169 -3.63 -29.14 35.60
C ILE A 169 -3.09 -27.76 35.96
N THR A 170 -1.86 -27.71 36.44
CA THR A 170 -1.10 -26.49 36.72
C THR A 170 0.05 -26.39 35.74
N VAL A 171 0.32 -25.18 35.25
CA VAL A 171 1.40 -24.91 34.30
C VAL A 171 2.27 -23.77 34.80
N LYS A 172 3.54 -24.09 35.06
CA LYS A 172 4.56 -23.14 35.52
C LYS A 172 5.39 -22.66 34.34
N TRP A 173 5.16 -21.43 33.92
CA TRP A 173 5.86 -20.78 32.83
C TRP A 173 7.17 -20.13 33.30
N THR A 174 8.17 -20.14 32.44
CA THR A 174 9.38 -19.30 32.51
C THR A 174 9.49 -18.52 31.20
N VAL A 175 9.57 -17.19 31.27
CA VAL A 175 9.63 -16.28 30.12
C VAL A 175 10.67 -15.21 30.43
N GLY A 176 11.80 -15.20 29.70
CA GLY A 176 12.86 -14.21 29.91
C GLY A 176 13.40 -14.16 31.34
N GLY A 177 13.45 -15.31 32.03
CA GLY A 177 13.88 -15.43 33.43
C GLY A 177 12.80 -15.10 34.48
N LYS A 178 11.68 -14.46 34.11
CA LYS A 178 10.50 -14.33 34.98
C LYS A 178 9.72 -15.65 35.00
N THR A 179 9.03 -15.94 36.11
CA THR A 179 8.13 -17.11 36.20
C THR A 179 6.74 -16.70 36.64
N PHE A 180 5.73 -17.44 36.18
CA PHE A 180 4.33 -17.29 36.57
C PHE A 180 3.59 -18.63 36.45
N GLU A 181 2.40 -18.73 37.03
CA GLU A 181 1.60 -19.96 37.03
C GLU A 181 0.18 -19.70 36.50
N GLU A 182 -0.35 -20.71 35.79
CA GLU A 182 -1.73 -20.76 35.32
C GLU A 182 -2.32 -22.16 35.54
N THR A 183 -3.64 -22.26 35.58
CA THR A 183 -4.38 -23.51 35.64
C THR A 183 -5.13 -23.77 34.34
N TRP A 184 -5.22 -25.03 33.93
CA TRP A 184 -5.94 -25.47 32.75
C TRP A 184 -7.16 -26.32 33.14
N SER A 185 -8.29 -26.09 32.48
CA SER A 185 -9.59 -26.68 32.82
C SER A 185 -10.46 -26.91 31.57
N ALA A 186 -11.55 -27.68 31.73
CA ALA A 186 -12.62 -27.85 30.74
C ALA A 186 -12.12 -28.16 29.31
N ARG A 187 -11.37 -29.26 29.14
CA ARG A 187 -10.94 -29.76 27.81
C ARG A 187 -12.15 -29.94 26.89
N VAL A 188 -12.04 -29.40 25.69
CA VAL A 188 -12.80 -29.83 24.50
C VAL A 188 -11.82 -30.33 23.43
N GLU A 189 -12.32 -30.99 22.40
CA GLU A 189 -11.46 -31.46 21.30
C GLU A 189 -11.06 -30.30 20.39
N SER A 190 -9.93 -30.43 19.69
CA SER A 190 -9.53 -29.44 18.68
C SER A 190 -10.53 -29.40 17.53
N ALA A 191 -10.90 -28.19 17.11
CA ALA A 191 -11.53 -27.98 15.81
C ALA A 191 -10.52 -28.24 14.68
N LYS A 192 -11.05 -28.36 13.45
CA LYS A 192 -10.22 -28.48 12.22
C LYS A 192 -9.21 -27.33 12.14
N ASP A 193 -9.71 -26.12 12.29
CA ASP A 193 -8.93 -24.89 12.35
C ASP A 193 -8.47 -24.65 13.81
N PRO A 194 -7.21 -24.24 14.04
CA PRO A 194 -6.68 -24.01 15.39
C PRO A 194 -7.30 -22.76 16.03
N ILE A 195 -7.26 -22.66 17.36
CA ILE A 195 -7.70 -21.46 18.10
C ILE A 195 -6.91 -20.20 17.73
N PHE A 196 -5.70 -20.38 17.21
CA PHE A 196 -4.82 -19.35 16.69
C PHE A 196 -3.78 -19.96 15.75
N ARG A 197 -3.47 -19.24 14.66
CA ARG A 197 -2.33 -19.48 13.77
C ARG A 197 -1.76 -18.15 13.30
N VAL A 198 -0.47 -18.13 12.98
CA VAL A 198 0.16 -17.02 12.26
C VAL A 198 -0.13 -17.22 10.77
N GLU A 199 -0.78 -16.25 10.13
CA GLU A 199 -1.15 -16.30 8.71
C GLU A 199 -0.20 -15.41 7.88
N ARG A 200 1.10 -15.55 8.14
CA ARG A 200 2.20 -14.83 7.48
C ARG A 200 2.93 -15.75 6.51
N THR A 201 2.86 -15.44 5.21
CA THR A 201 3.43 -16.26 4.14
C THR A 201 4.19 -15.41 3.12
N LEU A 202 5.42 -15.80 2.78
CA LEU A 202 6.17 -15.26 1.65
C LEU A 202 5.75 -16.00 0.37
N THR A 203 5.34 -15.24 -0.66
CA THR A 203 5.07 -15.78 -2.00
C THR A 203 6.08 -15.18 -2.99
N PRO A 204 6.77 -15.98 -3.82
CA PRO A 204 7.61 -15.47 -4.91
C PRO A 204 6.81 -14.61 -5.90
N ALA A 205 7.41 -13.50 -6.32
CA ALA A 205 6.81 -12.53 -7.25
C ALA A 205 7.20 -12.79 -8.72
N HIS A 206 8.06 -13.79 -8.96
CA HIS A 206 8.44 -14.30 -10.27
C HIS A 206 9.12 -15.68 -10.13
N SER A 207 9.27 -16.41 -11.24
CA SER A 207 10.08 -17.63 -11.31
C SER A 207 11.58 -17.32 -11.15
N PRO A 208 12.40 -18.22 -10.55
CA PRO A 208 13.83 -17.95 -10.36
C PRO A 208 14.56 -17.69 -11.70
N PRO A 209 15.46 -16.69 -11.76
CA PRO A 209 16.20 -16.38 -12.97
C PRO A 209 17.12 -17.54 -13.37
N SER A 210 17.29 -17.74 -14.68
CA SER A 210 18.23 -18.76 -15.16
C SER A 210 19.67 -18.44 -14.74
N ALA A 211 20.52 -19.45 -14.73
CA ALA A 211 21.94 -19.28 -14.39
C ALA A 211 22.64 -18.23 -15.27
N THR A 212 22.24 -18.09 -16.54
CA THR A 212 22.79 -17.09 -17.47
C THR A 212 22.28 -15.67 -17.18
N GLU A 213 20.98 -15.50 -16.96
CA GLU A 213 20.39 -14.19 -16.64
C GLU A 213 20.94 -13.69 -15.30
N LYS A 214 20.93 -14.53 -14.27
CA LYS A 214 21.47 -14.16 -12.96
C LYS A 214 22.95 -13.80 -13.01
N ALA A 215 23.76 -14.56 -13.76
CA ALA A 215 25.18 -14.22 -13.95
C ALA A 215 25.38 -12.88 -14.66
N ALA A 216 24.55 -12.56 -15.66
CA ALA A 216 24.60 -11.28 -16.37
C ALA A 216 24.18 -10.12 -15.46
N SER A 217 23.08 -10.25 -14.71
CA SER A 217 22.60 -9.22 -13.78
C SER A 217 23.58 -9.00 -12.61
N PHE A 218 24.15 -10.06 -12.04
CA PHE A 218 25.16 -9.95 -10.97
C PHE A 218 26.46 -9.30 -11.49
N ALA A 219 26.90 -9.61 -12.71
CA ALA A 219 28.05 -8.93 -13.32
C ALA A 219 27.77 -7.44 -13.57
N THR A 220 26.57 -7.11 -14.05
CA THR A 220 26.13 -5.73 -14.33
C THR A 220 26.06 -4.90 -13.04
N PHE A 221 25.52 -5.47 -11.96
CA PHE A 221 25.28 -4.78 -10.69
C PHE A 221 26.34 -5.06 -9.62
N ALA A 222 27.50 -5.62 -9.97
CA ALA A 222 28.58 -5.95 -9.03
C ALA A 222 29.02 -4.75 -8.17
N SER A 223 29.00 -3.52 -8.72
CA SER A 223 29.30 -2.29 -7.97
C SER A 223 28.22 -1.97 -6.92
N TYR A 224 26.93 -2.17 -7.24
CA TYR A 224 25.83 -2.07 -6.27
C TYR A 224 25.96 -3.13 -5.17
N GLN A 225 26.28 -4.37 -5.54
CA GLN A 225 26.46 -5.47 -4.58
C GLN A 225 27.66 -5.24 -3.63
N SER A 226 28.65 -4.46 -4.06
CA SER A 226 29.81 -4.06 -3.24
C SER A 226 29.54 -2.92 -2.24
N LEU A 227 28.38 -2.25 -2.30
CA LEU A 227 28.06 -1.14 -1.41
C LEU A 227 27.99 -1.60 0.06
N PRO A 228 28.45 -0.80 1.05
CA PRO A 228 28.43 -1.19 2.47
C PRO A 228 27.05 -1.56 3.03
N ALA A 229 25.96 -1.07 2.43
CA ALA A 229 24.59 -1.41 2.81
C ALA A 229 24.09 -2.74 2.21
N VAL A 230 24.73 -3.25 1.16
CA VAL A 230 24.30 -4.42 0.36
C VAL A 230 25.24 -5.62 0.58
N ALA A 231 26.56 -5.38 0.65
CA ALA A 231 27.58 -6.40 0.84
C ALA A 231 27.35 -7.37 2.03
N PRO A 232 26.78 -6.98 3.19
CA PRO A 232 26.45 -7.91 4.27
C PRO A 232 25.44 -9.01 3.91
N TYR A 233 24.69 -8.82 2.81
CA TYR A 233 23.68 -9.77 2.32
C TYR A 233 24.20 -10.63 1.15
N ALA A 234 25.31 -10.23 0.51
CA ALA A 234 25.77 -10.82 -0.75
C ALA A 234 26.15 -12.31 -0.68
N SER A 235 26.42 -12.84 0.51
CA SER A 235 26.71 -14.27 0.76
C SER A 235 25.47 -15.10 1.13
N ARG A 236 24.30 -14.47 1.34
CA ARG A 236 23.08 -15.17 1.80
C ARG A 236 22.46 -16.01 0.67
N PRO A 237 21.92 -17.22 0.95
CA PRO A 237 21.31 -18.08 -0.06
C PRO A 237 20.18 -17.40 -0.85
N GLU A 238 19.34 -16.61 -0.19
CA GLU A 238 18.19 -15.90 -0.76
C GLU A 238 18.61 -14.72 -1.66
N PHE A 239 19.65 -13.96 -1.27
CA PHE A 239 20.28 -12.96 -2.13
C PHE A 239 20.79 -13.61 -3.43
N ASN A 240 21.49 -14.75 -3.28
CA ASN A 240 22.02 -15.53 -4.39
C ASN A 240 20.97 -16.33 -5.15
N ALA A 241 19.74 -16.47 -4.64
CA ALA A 241 18.61 -16.98 -5.40
C ALA A 241 18.07 -15.90 -6.35
N ALA A 242 18.13 -14.62 -5.95
CA ALA A 242 17.57 -13.48 -6.68
C ALA A 242 16.09 -13.66 -7.02
N VAL A 243 15.34 -14.25 -6.09
CA VAL A 243 13.88 -14.43 -6.17
C VAL A 243 13.23 -13.39 -5.27
N PHE A 244 12.63 -12.38 -5.87
CA PHE A 244 11.84 -11.40 -5.15
C PHE A 244 10.48 -11.99 -4.76
N GLY A 245 9.87 -11.45 -3.71
CA GLY A 245 8.59 -11.93 -3.21
C GLY A 245 7.78 -10.87 -2.49
N HIS A 246 6.58 -11.26 -2.05
CA HIS A 246 5.73 -10.44 -1.19
C HIS A 246 5.31 -11.24 0.03
N ILE A 247 5.36 -10.61 1.20
CA ILE A 247 4.76 -11.12 2.42
C ILE A 247 3.29 -10.73 2.44
N TYR A 248 2.46 -11.75 2.62
CA TYR A 248 1.05 -11.65 2.95
C TYR A 248 0.97 -11.95 4.45
N ASP A 249 0.37 -11.07 5.25
CA ASP A 249 0.13 -11.32 6.67
C ASP A 249 -1.32 -10.98 7.01
N ARG A 250 -2.14 -12.02 7.17
CA ARG A 250 -3.56 -11.90 7.55
C ARG A 250 -3.80 -12.22 9.03
N THR A 251 -2.73 -12.42 9.80
CA THR A 251 -2.78 -12.75 11.22
C THR A 251 -3.69 -11.75 11.94
N ASP A 252 -4.56 -12.26 12.80
CA ASP A 252 -5.50 -11.47 13.60
C ASP A 252 -6.55 -10.65 12.83
N ALA A 253 -6.70 -10.79 11.50
CA ALA A 253 -7.71 -10.03 10.75
C ALA A 253 -9.13 -10.24 11.29
N ASP A 254 -9.59 -11.50 11.42
CA ASP A 254 -10.87 -11.85 12.03
C ASP A 254 -10.94 -11.47 13.52
N PHE A 255 -9.80 -11.51 14.22
CA PHE A 255 -9.73 -11.16 15.64
C PHE A 255 -10.01 -9.66 15.86
N TYR A 256 -9.39 -8.76 15.09
CA TYR A 256 -9.62 -7.32 15.20
C TYR A 256 -11.00 -6.89 14.69
N ARG A 257 -11.59 -7.63 13.73
CA ARG A 257 -12.99 -7.48 13.32
C ARG A 257 -13.95 -7.73 14.50
N ALA A 258 -13.75 -8.80 15.24
CA ALA A 258 -14.58 -9.16 16.39
C ALA A 258 -14.22 -8.38 17.68
N ASN A 259 -12.98 -7.92 17.82
CA ASN A 259 -12.43 -7.28 19.03
C ASN A 259 -11.76 -5.93 18.71
N PRO A 260 -12.48 -4.93 18.15
CA PRO A 260 -11.88 -3.66 17.72
C PRO A 260 -11.35 -2.79 18.88
N LYS A 261 -11.54 -3.21 20.14
CA LYS A 261 -11.00 -2.58 21.35
C LYS A 261 -9.86 -3.38 22.00
N ALA A 262 -9.23 -4.31 21.29
CA ALA A 262 -8.11 -5.11 21.78
C ALA A 262 -6.81 -4.82 21.00
N LEU A 263 -5.67 -5.09 21.64
CA LEU A 263 -4.37 -5.29 20.97
C LEU A 263 -3.85 -6.66 21.36
N ARG A 264 -3.60 -7.54 20.38
CA ARG A 264 -3.09 -8.89 20.59
C ARG A 264 -1.65 -9.01 20.12
N VAL A 265 -0.72 -8.99 21.07
CA VAL A 265 0.71 -9.15 20.77
C VAL A 265 0.96 -10.62 20.41
N VAL A 266 1.46 -10.86 19.20
CA VAL A 266 1.64 -12.19 18.60
C VAL A 266 3.13 -12.57 18.62
N ASN A 267 3.50 -13.63 19.34
CA ASN A 267 4.86 -14.19 19.38
C ASN A 267 5.99 -13.17 19.71
N LYS A 268 5.68 -12.07 20.41
CA LYS A 268 6.65 -11.03 20.84
C LYS A 268 6.57 -10.77 22.35
N PRO A 269 7.62 -10.22 22.99
CA PRO A 269 7.50 -9.60 24.31
C PRO A 269 6.45 -8.48 24.30
N VAL A 270 5.95 -8.09 25.49
CA VAL A 270 5.09 -6.91 25.62
C VAL A 270 5.96 -5.72 25.99
N ASP A 271 6.25 -4.89 25.00
CA ASP A 271 6.98 -3.63 25.11
C ASP A 271 6.45 -2.62 24.08
N ASP A 272 6.86 -1.36 24.20
CA ASP A 272 6.33 -0.24 23.40
C ASP A 272 6.43 -0.48 21.89
N ILE A 273 7.50 -1.13 21.42
CA ILE A 273 7.70 -1.45 20.00
C ILE A 273 6.74 -2.57 19.56
N SER A 274 6.66 -3.64 20.33
CA SER A 274 5.78 -4.78 20.01
C SER A 274 4.30 -4.40 20.09
N LEU A 275 3.93 -3.47 20.98
CA LEU A 275 2.60 -2.84 21.05
C LEU A 275 2.34 -1.94 19.83
N GLN A 276 3.33 -1.19 19.34
CA GLN A 276 3.19 -0.32 18.17
C GLN A 276 3.01 -1.11 16.86
N GLU A 277 3.74 -2.22 16.67
CA GLU A 277 3.54 -3.11 15.53
C GLU A 277 2.15 -3.77 15.56
N THR A 278 1.76 -4.24 16.74
CA THR A 278 0.43 -4.80 17.00
C THR A 278 -0.67 -3.78 16.71
N ARG A 279 -0.44 -2.52 17.09
CA ARG A 279 -1.32 -1.39 16.80
C ARG A 279 -1.45 -1.14 15.29
N SER A 280 -0.35 -1.07 14.53
CA SER A 280 -0.43 -0.84 13.08
C SER A 280 -1.29 -1.91 12.37
N ARG A 281 -1.15 -3.18 12.78
CA ARG A 281 -1.99 -4.29 12.28
C ARG A 281 -3.46 -4.16 12.71
N ALA A 282 -3.72 -3.75 13.95
CA ALA A 282 -5.08 -3.55 14.47
C ALA A 282 -5.79 -2.36 13.80
N ASP A 283 -5.07 -1.25 13.59
CA ASP A 283 -5.54 -0.02 12.93
C ASP A 283 -5.81 -0.27 11.43
N ALA A 284 -5.22 -1.30 10.83
CA ALA A 284 -5.52 -1.80 9.48
C ALA A 284 -6.78 -2.69 9.42
N PHE A 285 -6.83 -3.74 10.25
CA PHE A 285 -7.84 -4.79 10.14
C PHE A 285 -9.11 -4.59 10.99
N GLY A 286 -9.08 -3.73 12.01
CA GLY A 286 -10.26 -3.43 12.84
C GLY A 286 -11.38 -2.69 12.08
N PRO A 287 -11.13 -1.53 11.47
CA PRO A 287 -12.15 -0.74 10.76
C PRO A 287 -12.49 -1.34 9.38
N THR A 288 -13.75 -1.27 8.93
CA THR A 288 -14.16 -1.75 7.57
C THR A 288 -13.60 -0.85 6.47
N LEU A 289 -13.64 -1.26 5.21
CA LEU A 289 -13.11 -0.41 4.13
C LEU A 289 -13.95 0.87 4.02
N GLU A 290 -15.28 0.76 4.13
CA GLU A 290 -16.19 1.91 4.24
C GLU A 290 -15.92 2.78 5.48
N ALA A 291 -15.56 2.20 6.63
CA ALA A 291 -15.20 2.98 7.82
C ALA A 291 -13.88 3.74 7.64
N LYS A 292 -12.85 3.09 7.07
CA LYS A 292 -11.58 3.75 6.73
C LYS A 292 -11.78 4.83 5.67
N ALA A 293 -12.64 4.60 4.67
CA ALA A 293 -12.96 5.59 3.64
C ALA A 293 -13.57 6.85 4.25
N LYS A 294 -14.64 6.71 5.04
CA LYS A 294 -15.27 7.85 5.74
C LYS A 294 -14.30 8.57 6.69
N ALA A 295 -13.38 7.85 7.32
CA ALA A 295 -12.42 8.43 8.24
C ALA A 295 -11.28 9.18 7.51
N PHE A 296 -10.77 8.64 6.39
CA PHE A 296 -9.81 9.33 5.52
C PHE A 296 -10.45 10.50 4.77
N ASP A 297 -11.68 10.37 4.25
CA ASP A 297 -12.45 11.49 3.66
C ASP A 297 -12.56 12.65 4.66
N LYS A 298 -12.91 12.34 5.92
CA LYS A 298 -12.96 13.33 6.99
C LYS A 298 -11.58 13.92 7.29
N GLU A 299 -10.53 13.12 7.42
CA GLU A 299 -9.17 13.61 7.70
C GLU A 299 -8.64 14.49 6.55
N MET A 300 -8.99 14.18 5.29
CA MET A 300 -8.74 15.10 4.17
C MET A 300 -9.43 16.45 4.39
N GLU A 301 -10.74 16.45 4.65
CA GLU A 301 -11.55 17.66 4.82
C GLU A 301 -11.15 18.50 6.06
N THR A 302 -10.77 17.88 7.19
CA THR A 302 -10.48 18.61 8.45
C THR A 302 -9.01 18.87 8.69
N ASP A 303 -8.12 18.01 8.22
CA ASP A 303 -6.72 18.01 8.65
C ASP A 303 -5.71 18.28 7.54
N PHE A 304 -6.00 18.00 6.26
CA PHE A 304 -5.03 18.17 5.17
C PHE A 304 -5.39 19.27 4.15
N MET A 305 -6.65 19.44 3.78
CA MET A 305 -7.05 20.42 2.76
C MET A 305 -7.06 21.84 3.37
N ASP A 306 -6.11 22.71 2.97
CA ASP A 306 -6.08 24.12 3.43
C ASP A 306 -7.41 24.82 3.09
N PRO A 307 -8.18 25.35 4.06
CA PRO A 307 -9.49 25.94 3.81
C PRO A 307 -9.52 27.14 2.85
N GLY A 308 -8.38 27.80 2.61
CA GLY A 308 -8.25 28.91 1.65
C GLY A 308 -7.79 28.49 0.25
N VAL A 309 -7.31 27.25 0.08
CA VAL A 309 -6.63 26.79 -1.14
C VAL A 309 -7.19 25.48 -1.69
N TRP A 310 -7.73 24.62 -0.82
CA TRP A 310 -8.37 23.35 -1.12
C TRP A 310 -7.58 22.45 -2.10
N PHE A 311 -6.32 22.24 -1.75
CA PHE A 311 -5.31 21.54 -2.54
C PHE A 311 -4.65 20.45 -1.68
N SER A 312 -4.35 19.29 -2.27
CA SER A 312 -3.77 18.17 -1.53
C SER A 312 -2.30 18.45 -1.16
N PRO A 313 -1.92 18.41 0.13
CA PRO A 313 -0.54 18.57 0.57
C PRO A 313 0.26 17.27 0.41
N ASP A 314 1.54 17.31 0.77
CA ASP A 314 2.37 16.12 0.94
C ASP A 314 2.13 15.50 2.32
N SER A 315 2.01 16.38 3.32
CA SER A 315 2.04 15.99 4.72
C SER A 315 1.45 17.07 5.62
N ARG A 316 1.22 16.70 6.88
CA ARG A 316 1.06 17.63 7.99
C ARG A 316 2.01 17.28 9.13
N LEU A 317 2.82 18.24 9.57
CA LEU A 317 3.75 18.08 10.68
C LEU A 317 3.05 18.22 12.04
N ASP A 318 3.74 17.79 13.10
CA ASP A 318 3.19 17.74 14.47
C ASP A 318 3.08 19.12 15.15
N ASP A 319 3.72 20.15 14.60
CA ASP A 319 3.43 21.55 14.94
C ASP A 319 2.12 22.06 14.32
N GLY A 320 1.45 21.23 13.53
CA GLY A 320 0.21 21.52 12.81
C GLY A 320 0.42 22.20 11.45
N SER A 321 1.65 22.43 11.00
CA SER A 321 1.95 23.03 9.70
C SER A 321 1.77 22.04 8.55
N ILE A 322 1.36 22.55 7.38
CA ILE A 322 1.08 21.75 6.19
C ILE A 322 2.27 21.85 5.23
N GLU A 323 2.84 20.71 4.83
CA GLU A 323 3.90 20.65 3.84
C GLU A 323 3.28 20.57 2.43
N ALA A 324 3.54 21.60 1.61
CA ALA A 324 3.02 21.68 0.26
C ALA A 324 3.70 20.63 -0.64
N SER A 325 2.92 19.78 -1.32
CA SER A 325 3.47 18.67 -2.11
C SER A 325 4.26 19.14 -3.33
N GLY A 326 5.34 18.41 -3.63
CA GLY A 326 6.05 18.51 -4.89
C GLY A 326 5.19 18.15 -6.09
N ASP A 327 4.25 17.21 -5.94
CA ASP A 327 3.39 16.70 -7.03
C ASP A 327 1.90 16.98 -6.76
N GLY A 328 1.61 18.07 -6.04
CA GLY A 328 0.29 18.28 -5.40
C GLY A 328 -0.92 18.34 -6.33
N SER A 329 -0.74 18.64 -7.62
CA SER A 329 -1.84 18.55 -8.61
C SER A 329 -2.22 17.10 -8.93
N LEU A 330 -1.28 16.15 -8.89
CA LEU A 330 -1.55 14.72 -9.09
C LEU A 330 -2.42 14.18 -7.96
N TRP A 331 -2.07 14.55 -6.73
CA TRP A 331 -2.85 14.22 -5.53
C TRP A 331 -4.19 14.97 -5.49
N THR A 332 -4.24 16.24 -5.92
CA THR A 332 -5.51 16.98 -6.04
C THR A 332 -6.42 16.42 -7.14
N GLY A 333 -5.87 15.98 -8.28
CA GLY A 333 -6.60 15.32 -9.37
C GLY A 333 -7.18 13.97 -8.98
N THR A 334 -6.39 13.15 -8.27
CA THR A 334 -6.88 11.87 -7.71
C THR A 334 -7.88 12.08 -6.56
N TYR A 335 -7.75 13.17 -5.79
CA TYR A 335 -8.80 13.56 -4.83
C TYR A 335 -10.09 13.99 -5.53
N ILE A 336 -10.05 14.80 -6.60
CA ILE A 336 -11.23 15.15 -7.41
C ILE A 336 -11.93 13.87 -7.91
N ALA A 337 -11.18 12.92 -8.47
CA ALA A 337 -11.71 11.63 -8.89
C ALA A 337 -12.39 10.88 -7.72
N SER A 338 -11.76 10.81 -6.55
CA SER A 338 -12.34 10.19 -5.35
C SER A 338 -13.69 10.80 -4.95
N GLN A 339 -13.80 12.13 -5.00
CA GLN A 339 -14.99 12.85 -4.53
C GLN A 339 -16.12 12.83 -5.57
N ILE A 340 -15.80 12.79 -6.87
CA ILE A 340 -16.78 12.52 -7.94
C ILE A 340 -17.34 11.10 -7.75
N TYR A 341 -16.48 10.08 -7.64
CA TYR A 341 -16.92 8.69 -7.43
C TYR A 341 -17.70 8.52 -6.11
N ARG A 342 -17.32 9.21 -5.03
CA ARG A 342 -18.08 9.29 -3.76
C ARG A 342 -19.48 9.84 -3.99
N PHE A 343 -19.63 10.98 -4.67
CA PHE A 343 -20.95 11.55 -4.99
C PHE A 343 -21.79 10.59 -5.85
N GLU A 344 -21.22 10.01 -6.89
CA GLU A 344 -21.94 9.10 -7.79
C GLU A 344 -22.38 7.78 -7.13
N VAL A 345 -21.71 7.35 -6.05
CA VAL A 345 -22.06 6.15 -5.28
C VAL A 345 -23.03 6.44 -4.13
N THR A 346 -23.06 7.67 -3.59
CA THR A 346 -23.74 7.98 -2.32
C THR A 346 -24.76 9.12 -2.37
N GLY A 347 -24.71 9.99 -3.38
CA GLY A 347 -25.44 11.25 -3.44
C GLY A 347 -24.93 12.35 -2.49
N ASP A 348 -23.80 12.14 -1.81
CA ASP A 348 -23.27 13.05 -0.79
C ASP A 348 -22.82 14.40 -1.39
N ALA A 349 -23.65 15.42 -1.21
CA ALA A 349 -23.41 16.78 -1.72
C ALA A 349 -22.09 17.41 -1.21
N GLN A 350 -21.56 16.99 -0.06
CA GLN A 350 -20.26 17.50 0.41
C GLN A 350 -19.12 17.04 -0.51
N ALA A 351 -19.20 15.82 -1.05
CA ALA A 351 -18.22 15.33 -2.02
C ALA A 351 -18.25 16.16 -3.32
N LYS A 352 -19.44 16.56 -3.78
CA LYS A 352 -19.56 17.49 -4.92
C LYS A 352 -18.93 18.87 -4.63
N VAL A 353 -19.11 19.40 -3.41
CA VAL A 353 -18.46 20.65 -2.97
C VAL A 353 -16.93 20.49 -2.92
N ASN A 354 -16.43 19.36 -2.39
CA ASN A 354 -15.00 19.05 -2.32
C ASN A 354 -14.36 18.98 -3.71
N ALA A 355 -15.00 18.29 -4.64
CA ALA A 355 -14.57 18.20 -6.04
C ALA A 355 -14.56 19.57 -6.72
N LYS A 356 -15.62 20.38 -6.54
CA LYS A 356 -15.73 21.72 -7.16
C LYS A 356 -14.59 22.64 -6.71
N ARG A 357 -14.33 22.68 -5.40
CA ARG A 357 -13.23 23.47 -4.82
C ARG A 357 -11.87 23.02 -5.33
N SER A 358 -11.60 21.71 -5.32
CA SER A 358 -10.31 21.15 -5.75
C SER A 358 -10.05 21.41 -7.24
N LEU A 359 -11.10 21.37 -8.08
CA LEU A 359 -10.99 21.65 -9.51
C LEU A 359 -10.70 23.13 -9.81
N ASP A 360 -11.32 24.05 -9.07
CA ASP A 360 -10.96 25.48 -9.09
C ASP A 360 -9.49 25.70 -8.73
N SER A 361 -8.96 24.94 -7.75
CA SER A 361 -7.56 24.98 -7.35
C SER A 361 -6.59 24.42 -8.39
N LEU A 362 -6.98 23.40 -9.16
CA LEU A 362 -6.21 22.93 -10.31
C LEU A 362 -6.13 23.97 -11.43
N ILE A 363 -7.26 24.62 -11.74
CA ILE A 363 -7.34 25.67 -12.77
C ILE A 363 -6.45 26.87 -12.38
N LYS A 364 -6.48 27.27 -11.10
CA LYS A 364 -5.63 28.32 -10.54
C LYS A 364 -4.13 28.09 -10.75
N LEU A 365 -3.64 26.84 -10.83
CA LEU A 365 -2.22 26.56 -11.08
C LEU A 365 -1.73 27.13 -12.42
N GLN A 366 -2.59 27.15 -13.44
CA GLN A 366 -2.24 27.70 -14.75
C GLN A 366 -2.44 29.21 -14.77
N GLU A 367 -3.57 29.69 -14.25
CA GLU A 367 -3.92 31.12 -14.30
C GLU A 367 -2.98 32.01 -13.47
N ILE A 368 -2.48 31.53 -12.33
CA ILE A 368 -1.71 32.34 -11.37
C ILE A 368 -0.31 32.74 -11.88
N THR A 369 0.23 32.04 -12.87
CA THR A 369 1.55 32.33 -13.45
C THR A 369 1.52 33.54 -14.39
N GLY A 370 0.36 33.82 -15.00
CA GLY A 370 0.24 34.75 -16.13
C GLY A 370 0.86 34.25 -17.45
N ASP A 371 1.39 33.02 -17.47
CA ASP A 371 2.13 32.41 -18.58
C ASP A 371 1.70 30.94 -18.78
N TRP A 372 0.86 30.73 -19.80
CA TRP A 372 0.33 29.41 -20.18
C TRP A 372 1.39 28.43 -20.72
N THR A 373 2.65 28.85 -20.92
CA THR A 373 3.73 27.90 -21.26
C THR A 373 4.22 27.11 -20.04
N GLN A 374 3.77 27.47 -18.83
CA GLN A 374 4.05 26.78 -17.58
C GLN A 374 2.82 26.75 -16.66
N PHE A 375 2.96 26.12 -15.50
CA PHE A 375 1.96 26.16 -14.43
C PHE A 375 2.67 26.00 -13.07
N ALA A 376 2.03 26.50 -12.02
CA ALA A 376 2.55 26.42 -10.66
C ALA A 376 2.66 24.98 -10.15
N ARG A 377 3.71 24.69 -9.38
CA ARG A 377 3.92 23.39 -8.70
C ARG A 377 2.95 23.15 -7.56
N THR A 378 2.57 24.18 -6.83
CA THR A 378 1.60 24.09 -5.73
C THR A 378 1.19 25.48 -5.27
N LEU A 379 0.10 25.56 -4.52
CA LEU A 379 -0.47 26.78 -3.95
C LEU A 379 -0.46 26.68 -2.42
N ARG A 380 -0.30 27.82 -1.75
CA ARG A 380 -0.57 27.98 -0.32
C ARG A 380 -1.26 29.32 -0.06
N LYS A 381 -1.87 29.48 1.11
CA LYS A 381 -2.32 30.81 1.56
C LYS A 381 -1.11 31.68 1.93
N SER A 382 -1.09 32.94 1.47
CA SER A 382 -0.06 33.90 1.86
C SER A 382 -0.05 34.12 3.37
N LYS A 383 1.13 34.14 3.97
CA LYS A 383 1.30 34.43 5.41
C LYS A 383 1.33 35.95 5.62
N ALA A 384 0.38 36.49 6.39
CA ALA A 384 0.27 37.93 6.61
C ALA A 384 1.57 38.52 7.21
N GLY A 385 2.10 39.57 6.57
CA GLY A 385 3.36 40.21 6.96
C GLY A 385 4.64 39.44 6.60
N VAL A 386 4.53 38.27 5.96
CA VAL A 386 5.68 37.44 5.53
C VAL A 386 5.69 37.38 4.01
N PRO A 387 6.70 37.97 3.32
CA PRO A 387 6.79 37.88 1.87
C PRO A 387 7.07 36.44 1.40
N ALA A 388 6.65 36.13 0.18
CA ALA A 388 7.09 34.92 -0.51
C ALA A 388 8.60 35.00 -0.80
N THR A 389 9.32 33.88 -0.69
CA THR A 389 10.79 33.82 -0.74
C THR A 389 11.28 32.52 -1.39
N GLY A 390 12.50 32.56 -1.95
CA GLY A 390 13.02 31.49 -2.79
C GLY A 390 12.19 31.37 -4.07
N ASN A 391 11.82 30.14 -4.44
CA ASN A 391 11.01 29.81 -5.61
C ASN A 391 9.49 30.08 -5.40
N TRP A 392 9.08 30.65 -4.26
CA TRP A 392 7.70 31.05 -4.00
C TRP A 392 7.45 32.49 -4.45
N HIS A 393 6.36 32.68 -5.20
CA HIS A 393 5.90 33.95 -5.73
C HIS A 393 4.57 34.35 -5.07
N ALA A 394 4.36 35.64 -4.83
CA ALA A 394 3.09 36.15 -4.34
C ALA A 394 2.08 36.28 -5.50
N GLY A 395 0.86 35.78 -5.30
CA GLY A 395 -0.24 35.94 -6.25
C GLY A 395 -0.69 37.40 -6.38
N THR A 396 -1.04 37.82 -7.58
CA THR A 396 -1.46 39.19 -7.90
C THR A 396 -2.90 39.25 -8.42
N GLY A 397 -3.51 40.43 -8.40
CA GLY A 397 -4.87 40.63 -8.89
C GLY A 397 -5.88 39.73 -8.17
N ALA A 398 -6.59 38.88 -8.93
CA ALA A 398 -7.56 37.91 -8.41
C ALA A 398 -6.94 36.82 -7.49
N PHE A 399 -5.61 36.68 -7.49
CA PHE A 399 -4.89 35.69 -6.68
C PHE A 399 -4.19 36.31 -5.45
N THR A 400 -4.45 37.59 -5.15
CA THR A 400 -3.91 38.28 -3.97
C THR A 400 -4.32 37.54 -2.69
N GLY A 401 -3.34 37.09 -1.91
CA GLY A 401 -3.55 36.27 -0.70
C GLY A 401 -3.26 34.78 -0.88
N LEU A 402 -2.83 34.36 -2.07
CA LEU A 402 -2.17 33.07 -2.33
C LEU A 402 -0.68 33.30 -2.63
N ASP A 403 0.17 32.38 -2.20
CA ASP A 403 1.51 32.22 -2.77
C ASP A 403 1.52 30.96 -3.66
N TRP A 404 2.31 30.97 -4.73
CA TRP A 404 2.53 29.82 -5.60
C TRP A 404 4.01 29.45 -5.70
N LEU A 405 4.29 28.15 -5.80
CA LEU A 405 5.63 27.62 -6.07
C LEU A 405 5.77 27.41 -7.58
N GLU A 406 6.90 27.81 -8.17
CA GLU A 406 7.12 27.67 -9.61
C GLU A 406 7.45 26.24 -10.06
N GLY A 407 7.42 26.02 -11.39
CA GLY A 407 7.99 24.84 -12.03
C GLY A 407 7.24 23.53 -11.78
N GLY A 408 6.00 23.41 -12.28
CA GLY A 408 5.31 22.12 -12.41
C GLY A 408 6.11 21.09 -13.22
N ASN A 409 5.76 19.80 -13.13
CA ASN A 409 6.46 18.69 -13.79
C ASN A 409 5.52 17.75 -14.57
N ASN A 410 6.10 16.70 -15.16
CA ASN A 410 5.38 15.63 -15.87
C ASN A 410 4.37 14.89 -14.99
N ASP A 411 4.72 14.61 -13.73
CA ASP A 411 3.89 13.83 -12.82
C ASP A 411 2.62 14.63 -12.46
N MET A 412 2.79 15.93 -12.24
CA MET A 412 1.74 16.89 -11.98
C MET A 412 0.75 17.10 -13.12
N ILE A 413 1.19 17.10 -14.39
CA ILE A 413 0.27 17.41 -15.50
C ILE A 413 -0.80 16.32 -15.66
N LYS A 414 -0.49 15.07 -15.31
CA LYS A 414 -1.49 13.98 -15.21
C LYS A 414 -2.60 14.27 -14.20
N GLY A 415 -2.30 15.03 -13.15
CA GLY A 415 -3.28 15.54 -12.19
C GLY A 415 -4.26 16.55 -12.79
N LEU A 416 -3.75 17.47 -13.62
CA LEU A 416 -4.58 18.39 -14.41
C LEU A 416 -5.45 17.61 -15.40
N PHE A 417 -4.87 16.64 -16.12
CA PHE A 417 -5.57 15.81 -17.08
C PHE A 417 -6.71 14.99 -16.45
N LEU A 418 -6.46 14.30 -15.33
CA LEU A 418 -7.50 13.53 -14.61
C LEU A 418 -8.59 14.45 -14.05
N GLY A 419 -8.20 15.56 -13.41
CA GLY A 419 -9.12 16.53 -12.84
C GLY A 419 -10.04 17.16 -13.89
N TYR A 420 -9.53 17.47 -15.08
CA TYR A 420 -10.32 18.09 -16.15
C TYR A 420 -11.19 17.05 -16.88
N THR A 421 -10.67 15.85 -17.13
CA THR A 421 -11.38 14.75 -17.82
C THR A 421 -12.63 14.29 -17.06
N LEU A 422 -12.55 14.22 -15.72
CA LEU A 422 -13.71 13.90 -14.87
C LEU A 422 -14.52 15.14 -14.47
N GLY A 423 -13.84 16.26 -14.18
CA GLY A 423 -14.47 17.49 -13.69
C GLY A 423 -15.36 18.18 -14.72
N PHE A 424 -14.99 18.20 -16.00
CA PHE A 424 -15.79 18.83 -17.03
C PHE A 424 -17.18 18.19 -17.22
N PRO A 425 -17.33 16.87 -17.47
CA PRO A 425 -18.66 16.27 -17.60
C PRO A 425 -19.45 16.30 -16.30
N PHE A 426 -18.79 16.32 -15.14
CA PHE A 426 -19.46 16.34 -13.84
C PHE A 426 -19.99 17.72 -13.40
N PHE A 427 -19.44 18.83 -13.93
CA PHE A 427 -19.87 20.20 -13.59
C PHE A 427 -20.38 21.03 -14.76
N CYS A 428 -20.03 20.70 -16.01
CA CYS A 428 -20.25 21.55 -17.19
C CYS A 428 -21.17 20.93 -18.25
N GLU A 429 -21.59 19.69 -18.02
CA GLU A 429 -22.65 18.99 -18.74
C GLU A 429 -23.85 18.77 -17.79
N GLY A 430 -24.91 18.10 -18.24
CA GLY A 430 -26.11 17.90 -17.40
C GLY A 430 -26.99 19.15 -17.23
N ALA A 431 -27.82 19.14 -16.19
CA ALA A 431 -28.89 20.13 -15.94
C ALA A 431 -28.41 21.32 -15.09
N ASP A 432 -27.44 21.06 -14.22
CA ASP A 432 -26.91 21.92 -13.16
C ASP A 432 -25.64 22.70 -13.56
N LYS A 433 -25.19 22.55 -14.82
CA LYS A 433 -24.08 23.31 -15.41
C LYS A 433 -24.22 24.84 -15.34
N ALA A 434 -25.45 25.35 -15.18
CA ALA A 434 -25.72 26.77 -15.00
C ALA A 434 -25.13 27.31 -13.67
N ASP A 435 -25.20 26.51 -12.60
CA ASP A 435 -24.68 26.84 -11.27
C ASP A 435 -23.14 26.88 -11.19
N HIS A 436 -22.48 26.46 -12.29
CA HIS A 436 -21.03 26.33 -12.41
C HIS A 436 -20.46 27.10 -13.60
N ALA A 437 -21.23 28.02 -14.21
CA ALA A 437 -20.87 28.74 -15.43
C ALA A 437 -19.44 29.32 -15.44
N ASP A 438 -19.03 30.06 -14.40
CA ASP A 438 -17.70 30.68 -14.31
C ASP A 438 -16.56 29.66 -14.24
N LEU A 439 -16.76 28.58 -13.48
CA LEU A 439 -15.83 27.45 -13.39
C LEU A 439 -15.69 26.77 -14.76
N CYS A 440 -16.82 26.59 -15.45
CA CYS A 440 -16.90 25.97 -16.76
C CYS A 440 -16.43 26.86 -17.92
N ALA A 441 -16.33 28.19 -17.72
CA ALA A 441 -15.66 29.09 -18.64
C ALA A 441 -14.13 28.99 -18.47
N ARG A 442 -13.64 29.10 -17.24
CA ARG A 442 -12.21 28.98 -16.91
C ARG A 442 -11.63 27.60 -17.24
N LEU A 443 -12.36 26.53 -16.96
CA LEU A 443 -11.96 25.16 -17.31
C LEU A 443 -11.82 24.95 -18.83
N ARG A 444 -12.67 25.58 -19.65
CA ARG A 444 -12.55 25.53 -21.12
C ARG A 444 -11.30 26.25 -21.62
N ILE A 445 -10.97 27.40 -21.04
CA ILE A 445 -9.75 28.15 -21.35
C ILE A 445 -8.50 27.34 -20.95
N ALA A 446 -8.47 26.84 -19.71
CA ALA A 446 -7.35 26.04 -19.22
C ALA A 446 -7.18 24.70 -19.98
N ALA A 447 -8.26 24.12 -20.51
CA ALA A 447 -8.19 22.91 -21.35
C ALA A 447 -7.52 23.17 -22.70
N ASP A 448 -7.81 24.29 -23.38
CA ASP A 448 -7.20 24.64 -24.67
C ASP A 448 -5.72 25.04 -24.54
N HIS A 449 -5.31 25.53 -23.36
CA HIS A 449 -3.93 25.89 -23.03
C HIS A 449 -3.09 24.75 -22.43
N LEU A 450 -3.66 23.58 -22.07
CA LEU A 450 -2.89 22.44 -21.55
C LEU A 450 -1.67 22.10 -22.42
N ILE A 451 -1.89 22.02 -23.74
CA ILE A 451 -0.89 21.69 -24.77
C ILE A 451 0.10 22.83 -25.03
N ASP A 452 -0.24 24.06 -24.63
CA ASP A 452 0.66 25.19 -24.73
C ASP A 452 1.73 25.13 -23.62
N THR A 453 1.49 24.40 -22.52
CA THR A 453 2.53 24.15 -21.49
C THR A 453 3.71 23.35 -22.06
N ASN A 454 4.94 23.71 -21.70
CA ASN A 454 6.16 23.11 -22.26
C ASN A 454 6.24 21.58 -22.02
N ILE A 455 5.60 21.08 -20.96
CA ILE A 455 5.56 19.66 -20.55
C ILE A 455 4.55 18.84 -21.37
N ALA A 456 3.53 19.50 -21.95
CA ALA A 456 2.51 18.84 -22.77
C ALA A 456 2.88 18.71 -24.25
N ARG A 457 3.94 19.39 -24.72
CA ARG A 457 4.28 19.46 -26.16
C ARG A 457 4.90 18.16 -26.71
N THR A 458 5.16 17.16 -25.88
CA THR A 458 5.88 15.92 -26.22
C THR A 458 5.14 14.65 -25.77
N GLY A 459 5.56 13.50 -26.30
CA GLY A 459 5.11 12.16 -25.87
C GLY A 459 3.58 11.98 -25.89
N GLY A 460 3.10 11.21 -24.91
CA GLY A 460 1.67 10.99 -24.64
C GLY A 460 0.97 12.20 -24.02
N ASN A 461 1.70 13.11 -23.36
CA ASN A 461 1.11 14.34 -22.83
C ASN A 461 0.53 15.21 -23.96
N ALA A 462 1.14 15.14 -25.15
CA ALA A 462 0.63 15.80 -26.36
C ALA A 462 -0.63 15.13 -26.94
N LEU A 463 -0.85 13.84 -26.67
CA LEU A 463 -2.11 13.17 -26.98
C LEU A 463 -3.20 13.64 -26.01
N GLU A 464 -3.00 13.43 -24.71
CA GLU A 464 -3.98 13.75 -23.65
C GLU A 464 -4.42 15.21 -23.72
N ALA A 465 -3.48 16.17 -23.79
CA ALA A 465 -3.81 17.60 -23.80
C ALA A 465 -4.66 18.01 -25.01
N ASN A 466 -4.35 17.50 -26.21
CA ASN A 466 -5.13 17.76 -27.42
C ASN A 466 -6.49 17.04 -27.38
N TRP A 467 -6.56 15.82 -26.84
CA TRP A 467 -7.78 15.02 -26.74
C TRP A 467 -8.75 15.60 -25.70
N ILE A 468 -8.24 16.13 -24.59
CA ILE A 468 -9.01 16.88 -23.58
C ILE A 468 -9.58 18.16 -24.20
N SER A 469 -8.76 18.99 -24.84
CA SER A 469 -9.21 20.21 -25.55
C SER A 469 -10.28 19.88 -26.61
N ALA A 470 -10.06 18.86 -27.43
CA ALA A 470 -11.03 18.38 -28.42
C ALA A 470 -12.36 17.93 -27.77
N THR A 471 -12.30 17.21 -26.65
CA THR A 471 -13.49 16.69 -25.94
C THR A 471 -14.26 17.78 -25.18
N ILE A 472 -13.57 18.78 -24.63
CA ILE A 472 -14.13 19.86 -23.81
C ILE A 472 -14.70 21.01 -24.66
N ASN A 473 -14.01 21.36 -25.75
CA ASN A 473 -14.32 22.54 -26.58
C ASN A 473 -14.79 22.19 -28.00
N GLY A 474 -14.78 20.90 -28.41
CA GLY A 474 -15.13 20.50 -29.78
C GLY A 474 -14.10 20.97 -30.83
N ASN A 475 -12.89 21.34 -30.40
CA ASN A 475 -11.89 22.00 -31.24
C ASN A 475 -11.33 21.02 -32.30
N LEU A 476 -11.76 21.19 -33.55
CA LEU A 476 -11.40 20.30 -34.67
C LEU A 476 -9.89 20.26 -34.96
N SER A 477 -9.17 21.37 -34.77
CA SER A 477 -7.71 21.41 -34.97
C SER A 477 -7.01 20.53 -33.93
N ARG A 478 -7.41 20.67 -32.66
CA ARG A 478 -6.91 19.88 -31.53
C ARG A 478 -7.32 18.40 -31.67
N ARG A 479 -8.52 18.11 -32.20
CA ARG A 479 -8.95 16.74 -32.55
C ARG A 479 -8.01 16.12 -33.59
N LEU A 480 -7.71 16.80 -34.69
CA LEU A 480 -6.81 16.27 -35.73
C LEU A 480 -5.39 16.06 -35.20
N GLN A 481 -4.92 16.93 -34.30
CA GLN A 481 -3.64 16.76 -33.60
C GLN A 481 -3.66 15.53 -32.67
N ALA A 482 -4.76 15.30 -31.94
CA ALA A 482 -4.96 14.10 -31.13
C ALA A 482 -5.04 12.83 -31.97
N GLU A 483 -5.78 12.81 -33.08
CA GLU A 483 -5.85 11.67 -34.02
C GLU A 483 -4.47 11.33 -34.60
N GLN A 484 -3.69 12.33 -35.01
CA GLN A 484 -2.32 12.13 -35.49
C GLN A 484 -1.41 11.55 -34.39
N LYS A 485 -1.52 12.06 -33.16
CA LYS A 485 -0.75 11.56 -32.01
C LYS A 485 -1.16 10.15 -31.61
N TRP A 486 -2.45 9.85 -31.63
CA TRP A 486 -2.99 8.52 -31.34
C TRP A 486 -2.44 7.46 -32.30
N GLN A 487 -2.28 7.75 -33.60
CA GLN A 487 -1.67 6.79 -34.52
C GLN A 487 -0.18 6.50 -34.22
N GLN A 488 0.53 7.39 -33.51
CA GLN A 488 1.89 7.15 -33.02
C GLN A 488 1.82 6.29 -31.74
N THR A 489 1.11 6.79 -30.72
CA THR A 489 1.00 6.15 -29.40
C THR A 489 0.34 4.78 -29.43
N ARG A 490 -0.59 4.51 -30.35
CA ARG A 490 -1.20 3.18 -30.53
C ARG A 490 -0.18 2.09 -30.86
N LEU A 491 0.87 2.42 -31.64
CA LEU A 491 1.92 1.47 -31.99
C LEU A 491 2.84 1.20 -30.78
N GLU A 492 3.13 2.23 -30.00
CA GLU A 492 3.88 2.11 -28.74
C GLU A 492 3.11 1.25 -27.73
N LEU A 493 1.83 1.57 -27.48
CA LEU A 493 0.96 0.83 -26.57
C LEU A 493 0.83 -0.65 -26.97
N GLN A 494 0.84 -0.98 -28.27
CA GLN A 494 0.81 -2.37 -28.76
C GLN A 494 2.06 -3.17 -28.41
N THR A 495 3.24 -2.54 -28.31
CA THR A 495 4.52 -3.21 -27.99
C THR A 495 4.90 -3.15 -26.52
N TYR A 496 4.38 -2.18 -25.76
CA TYR A 496 4.76 -1.96 -24.37
C TYR A 496 3.70 -2.40 -23.35
N ALA A 497 4.14 -2.42 -22.09
CA ALA A 497 3.39 -2.69 -20.87
C ALA A 497 4.02 -1.83 -19.76
N VAL A 498 3.38 -1.72 -18.58
CA VAL A 498 4.12 -1.32 -17.37
C VAL A 498 5.19 -2.38 -17.07
N GLU A 499 6.40 -1.89 -16.89
CA GLU A 499 7.64 -2.64 -16.80
C GLU A 499 7.86 -3.25 -15.40
N TYR A 500 8.15 -4.56 -15.35
CA TYR A 500 8.67 -5.29 -14.18
C TYR A 500 9.49 -6.53 -14.59
N GLN A 501 10.66 -6.76 -13.96
CA GLN A 501 11.38 -8.05 -13.98
C GLN A 501 12.26 -8.20 -12.74
N GLN A 502 12.22 -9.37 -12.10
CA GLN A 502 13.17 -9.76 -11.06
C GLN A 502 13.42 -8.64 -10.02
N GLY A 503 12.35 -7.98 -9.56
CA GLY A 503 12.41 -6.90 -8.57
C GLY A 503 12.81 -5.51 -9.06
N ILE A 504 13.13 -5.33 -10.34
CA ILE A 504 13.33 -4.03 -10.98
C ILE A 504 11.98 -3.58 -11.57
N ALA A 505 11.57 -2.33 -11.31
CA ALA A 505 10.36 -1.72 -11.87
C ALA A 505 10.27 -0.22 -11.57
N ASP A 506 9.41 0.48 -12.34
CA ASP A 506 9.07 1.86 -12.05
C ASP A 506 7.97 1.97 -11.00
N TRP A 507 8.29 1.82 -9.72
CA TRP A 507 7.26 1.92 -8.67
C TRP A 507 6.48 3.25 -8.73
N SER A 508 7.15 4.37 -9.04
CA SER A 508 6.51 5.69 -9.22
C SER A 508 5.72 5.79 -10.54
N GLY A 509 6.38 5.51 -11.65
CA GLY A 509 5.83 5.58 -13.01
C GLY A 509 4.73 4.55 -13.28
N THR A 510 4.70 3.43 -12.55
CA THR A 510 3.58 2.46 -12.50
C THR A 510 2.29 3.15 -12.10
N HIS A 511 2.33 3.95 -11.02
CA HIS A 511 1.18 4.73 -10.59
C HIS A 511 0.86 5.85 -11.60
N LEU A 512 1.87 6.54 -12.12
CA LEU A 512 1.65 7.63 -13.08
C LEU A 512 1.02 7.12 -14.40
N THR A 513 1.46 5.96 -14.87
CA THR A 513 0.94 5.27 -16.06
C THR A 513 -0.47 4.73 -15.81
N PHE A 514 -0.82 4.35 -14.58
CA PHE A 514 -2.21 4.04 -14.20
C PHE A 514 -3.11 5.28 -14.32
N VAL A 515 -2.66 6.45 -13.86
CA VAL A 515 -3.42 7.71 -14.00
C VAL A 515 -3.57 8.11 -15.47
N GLY A 516 -2.51 8.03 -16.27
CA GLY A 516 -2.59 8.27 -17.72
C GLY A 516 -3.53 7.30 -18.43
N SER A 517 -3.42 6.00 -18.16
CA SER A 517 -4.29 4.97 -18.75
C SER A 517 -5.76 5.14 -18.36
N LEU A 518 -6.04 5.65 -17.16
CA LEU A 518 -7.39 6.02 -16.73
C LEU A 518 -7.90 7.24 -17.53
N VAL A 519 -7.07 8.25 -17.75
CA VAL A 519 -7.40 9.42 -18.59
C VAL A 519 -7.67 9.00 -20.04
N ASP A 520 -6.73 8.32 -20.70
CA ASP A 520 -6.86 7.86 -22.08
C ASP A 520 -8.10 6.99 -22.28
N MET A 521 -8.39 6.10 -21.34
CA MET A 521 -9.59 5.26 -21.38
C MET A 521 -10.88 6.07 -21.22
N LEU A 522 -10.95 6.99 -20.24
CA LEU A 522 -12.11 7.87 -20.05
C LEU A 522 -12.36 8.79 -21.26
N LEU A 523 -11.30 9.25 -21.93
CA LEU A 523 -11.39 10.01 -23.17
C LEU A 523 -11.85 9.11 -24.33
N SER A 524 -11.35 7.88 -24.44
CA SER A 524 -11.80 6.91 -25.46
C SER A 524 -13.28 6.50 -25.33
N GLU A 525 -13.84 6.50 -24.11
CA GLU A 525 -15.28 6.29 -23.89
C GLU A 525 -16.13 7.52 -24.31
N ARG A 526 -15.51 8.65 -24.67
CA ARG A 526 -16.18 9.91 -25.07
C ARG A 526 -15.90 10.34 -26.51
N MET A 527 -14.68 10.16 -27.01
CA MET A 527 -14.25 10.56 -28.36
C MET A 527 -13.25 9.55 -28.93
N GLU A 528 -13.72 8.71 -29.87
CA GLU A 528 -12.88 7.78 -30.63
C GLU A 528 -11.98 8.55 -31.63
N LEU A 529 -10.66 8.32 -31.54
CA LEU A 529 -9.63 8.94 -32.40
C LEU A 529 -9.21 8.07 -33.61
N GLY A 530 -9.99 7.04 -33.92
CA GLY A 530 -9.79 6.17 -35.07
C GLY A 530 -8.81 5.01 -34.83
N GLY A 531 -9.09 3.87 -35.45
CA GLY A 531 -8.30 2.65 -35.26
C GLY A 531 -8.56 1.93 -33.94
N ASN A 532 -9.72 2.20 -33.33
CA ASN A 532 -10.24 1.65 -32.07
C ASN A 532 -9.36 2.02 -30.87
N SER A 533 -9.46 3.29 -30.46
CA SER A 533 -8.69 3.86 -29.35
C SER A 533 -8.97 3.17 -28.03
N LYS A 534 -10.25 2.85 -27.78
CA LYS A 534 -10.68 2.13 -26.58
C LYS A 534 -10.03 0.75 -26.48
N ASP A 535 -10.04 -0.04 -27.55
CA ASP A 535 -9.37 -1.34 -27.52
C ASP A 535 -7.85 -1.21 -27.41
N GLY A 536 -7.23 -0.22 -28.06
CA GLY A 536 -5.78 -0.01 -27.97
C GLY A 536 -5.30 0.26 -26.53
N VAL A 537 -6.04 1.09 -25.78
CA VAL A 537 -5.78 1.35 -24.36
C VAL A 537 -6.17 0.15 -23.50
N GLY A 538 -7.29 -0.52 -23.78
CA GLY A 538 -7.71 -1.74 -23.07
C GLY A 538 -6.72 -2.91 -23.21
N ASP A 539 -6.12 -3.09 -24.39
CA ASP A 539 -5.04 -4.05 -24.65
C ASP A 539 -3.78 -3.74 -23.83
N PHE A 540 -3.45 -2.45 -23.65
CA PHE A 540 -2.31 -2.03 -22.83
C PHE A 540 -2.57 -2.22 -21.33
N ILE A 541 -3.80 -2.00 -20.87
CA ILE A 541 -4.21 -2.28 -19.48
C ILE A 541 -4.15 -3.79 -19.19
N ASP A 542 -4.61 -4.63 -20.12
CA ASP A 542 -4.51 -6.09 -20.02
C ASP A 542 -3.04 -6.56 -19.94
N ARG A 543 -2.16 -6.05 -20.82
CA ARG A 543 -0.71 -6.34 -20.77
C ARG A 543 -0.04 -5.88 -19.48
N SER A 544 -0.28 -4.63 -19.08
CA SER A 544 0.37 -4.01 -17.91
C SER A 544 0.02 -4.75 -16.64
N GLN A 545 -1.26 -5.08 -16.44
CA GLN A 545 -1.68 -5.89 -15.28
C GLN A 545 -1.14 -7.32 -15.35
N GLU A 546 -1.06 -7.94 -16.53
CA GLU A 546 -0.46 -9.28 -16.68
C GLU A 546 1.04 -9.31 -16.31
N ASN A 547 1.78 -8.22 -16.58
CA ASN A 547 3.19 -8.08 -16.20
C ASN A 547 3.37 -7.87 -14.68
N VAL A 548 2.53 -7.03 -14.06
CA VAL A 548 2.68 -6.63 -12.64
C VAL A 548 1.77 -7.37 -11.64
N LYS A 549 0.96 -8.36 -12.08
CA LYS A 549 -0.02 -9.06 -11.23
C LYS A 549 0.56 -9.64 -9.95
N ASP A 550 1.75 -10.22 -10.03
CA ASP A 550 2.43 -10.90 -8.92
C ASP A 550 3.08 -9.88 -7.95
N GLN A 551 3.03 -8.57 -8.27
CA GLN A 551 3.57 -7.48 -7.45
C GLN A 551 2.55 -6.84 -6.48
N ARG A 552 1.34 -7.39 -6.38
CA ARG A 552 0.25 -6.86 -5.52
C ARG A 552 -0.16 -5.41 -5.84
N LEU A 553 0.17 -4.92 -7.04
CA LEU A 553 -0.14 -3.57 -7.53
C LEU A 553 -1.63 -3.42 -7.89
N ILE A 554 -2.43 -3.32 -6.83
CA ILE A 554 -3.91 -3.24 -6.82
C ILE A 554 -4.52 -2.33 -7.89
N VAL A 555 -3.91 -1.17 -8.15
CA VAL A 555 -4.41 -0.18 -9.12
C VAL A 555 -4.58 -0.79 -10.52
N TRP A 556 -3.68 -1.69 -10.93
CA TRP A 556 -3.76 -2.38 -12.22
C TRP A 556 -4.80 -3.50 -12.25
N ALA A 557 -4.93 -4.26 -11.15
CA ALA A 557 -6.00 -5.26 -11.02
C ALA A 557 -7.39 -4.60 -11.12
N PHE A 558 -7.58 -3.45 -10.47
CA PHE A 558 -8.85 -2.73 -10.48
C PHE A 558 -9.10 -2.00 -11.81
N LEU A 559 -8.07 -1.41 -12.42
CA LEU A 559 -8.19 -0.79 -13.76
C LEU A 559 -8.56 -1.84 -14.81
N ARG A 560 -7.91 -3.01 -14.83
CA ARG A 560 -8.25 -4.13 -15.72
C ARG A 560 -9.66 -4.67 -15.44
N GLN A 561 -10.06 -4.77 -14.17
CA GLN A 561 -11.42 -5.23 -13.82
C GLN A 561 -12.52 -4.33 -14.39
N ARG A 562 -12.33 -3.00 -14.47
CA ARG A 562 -13.30 -2.09 -15.11
C ARG A 562 -13.10 -1.93 -16.62
N PHE A 563 -11.87 -1.75 -17.09
CA PHE A 563 -11.56 -1.26 -18.45
C PHE A 563 -10.74 -2.22 -19.32
N GLY A 564 -10.17 -3.27 -18.74
CA GLY A 564 -9.52 -4.34 -19.48
C GLY A 564 -10.49 -5.09 -20.38
N LYS A 565 -10.02 -5.50 -21.56
CA LYS A 565 -10.79 -6.27 -22.54
C LYS A 565 -11.05 -7.68 -22.05
N THR A 566 -10.13 -8.22 -21.26
CA THR A 566 -10.30 -9.45 -20.48
C THR A 566 -10.22 -9.15 -18.99
N LYS A 567 -11.09 -9.78 -18.19
CA LYS A 567 -11.05 -9.61 -16.73
C LYS A 567 -9.82 -10.31 -16.14
N PRO A 568 -9.17 -9.73 -15.11
CA PRO A 568 -8.14 -10.43 -14.36
C PRO A 568 -8.74 -11.67 -13.68
N ASP A 569 -7.88 -12.63 -13.32
CA ASP A 569 -8.22 -13.69 -12.39
C ASP A 569 -8.77 -13.09 -11.08
N ALA A 570 -9.89 -13.64 -10.59
CA ALA A 570 -10.55 -13.18 -9.37
C ALA A 570 -9.61 -13.14 -8.15
N LYS A 571 -8.57 -14.00 -8.09
CA LYS A 571 -7.58 -13.98 -7.01
C LYS A 571 -6.79 -12.67 -6.94
N TRP A 572 -6.57 -11.98 -8.06
CA TRP A 572 -5.89 -10.68 -8.11
C TRP A 572 -6.80 -9.53 -7.69
N VAL A 573 -8.10 -9.63 -7.99
CA VAL A 573 -9.10 -8.67 -7.51
C VAL A 573 -9.27 -8.80 -6.00
N GLU A 574 -9.37 -10.02 -5.49
CA GLU A 574 -9.48 -10.28 -4.05
C GLU A 574 -8.19 -9.97 -3.28
N ASP A 575 -7.01 -10.20 -3.84
CA ASP A 575 -5.78 -9.68 -3.20
C ASP A 575 -5.74 -8.16 -3.19
N GLY A 576 -6.23 -7.49 -4.23
CA GLY A 576 -6.46 -6.05 -4.21
C GLY A 576 -7.34 -5.63 -3.03
N LYS A 577 -8.49 -6.28 -2.81
CA LYS A 577 -9.32 -6.02 -1.62
C LYS A 577 -8.57 -6.26 -0.32
N TRP A 578 -7.67 -7.26 -0.26
CA TRP A 578 -6.81 -7.49 0.90
C TRP A 578 -5.73 -6.42 1.09
N LYS A 579 -5.07 -5.92 0.04
CA LYS A 579 -4.14 -4.79 0.14
C LYS A 579 -4.87 -3.50 0.61
N LEU A 580 -6.14 -3.28 0.25
CA LEU A 580 -6.98 -2.24 0.88
C LEU A 580 -7.29 -2.53 2.37
N ARG A 581 -7.48 -3.80 2.76
CA ARG A 581 -7.64 -4.19 4.17
C ARG A 581 -6.36 -3.94 4.98
N GLU A 582 -5.18 -4.06 4.38
CA GLU A 582 -3.89 -3.79 5.03
C GLU A 582 -3.60 -2.30 5.35
N MET A 583 -4.24 -1.33 4.68
CA MET A 583 -3.97 0.10 4.94
C MET A 583 -4.40 0.48 6.37
N PRO A 584 -3.50 0.94 7.27
CA PRO A 584 -3.87 1.39 8.61
C PRO A 584 -4.63 2.72 8.59
N PHE A 585 -5.66 2.86 9.43
CA PHE A 585 -6.24 4.16 9.78
C PHE A 585 -6.18 4.40 11.30
N PRO A 586 -5.53 5.49 11.77
CA PRO A 586 -4.76 6.47 10.99
C PRO A 586 -3.47 5.87 10.41
N LYS A 587 -2.87 6.54 9.41
CA LYS A 587 -1.53 6.18 8.92
C LYS A 587 -0.50 6.36 10.07
N PRO A 588 0.32 5.34 10.42
CA PRO A 588 1.14 5.33 11.64
C PRO A 588 2.36 6.26 11.58
N LYS A 589 2.78 6.75 12.75
CA LYS A 589 3.96 7.60 12.98
C LYS A 589 5.10 6.79 13.60
N ILE A 590 5.91 6.15 12.78
CA ILE A 590 6.85 5.09 13.22
C ILE A 590 8.16 5.14 12.44
N VAL A 591 9.24 4.71 13.11
CA VAL A 591 10.53 4.42 12.47
C VAL A 591 10.50 2.96 12.03
N ILE A 592 10.36 2.73 10.72
CA ILE A 592 10.42 1.40 10.10
C ILE A 592 11.86 1.14 9.67
N ASP A 593 12.39 -0.04 9.99
CA ASP A 593 13.68 -0.52 9.45
C ASP A 593 13.72 -2.05 9.56
N HIS A 594 13.19 -2.76 8.56
CA HIS A 594 13.13 -4.24 8.54
C HIS A 594 14.50 -4.91 8.71
N ARG A 595 15.62 -4.18 8.53
CA ARG A 595 16.98 -4.65 8.83
C ARG A 595 17.20 -5.01 10.32
N VAL A 596 16.26 -4.76 11.22
CA VAL A 596 16.34 -5.31 12.59
C VAL A 596 15.90 -6.77 12.67
N ASP A 597 15.16 -7.28 11.68
CA ASP A 597 14.78 -8.70 11.56
C ASP A 597 15.91 -9.51 10.88
N PRO A 598 16.41 -10.63 11.46
CA PRO A 598 17.41 -11.47 10.82
C PRO A 598 16.94 -12.07 9.48
N ALA A 599 15.63 -12.23 9.27
CA ALA A 599 15.04 -12.72 8.02
C ALA A 599 15.07 -11.68 6.88
N PHE A 600 15.32 -10.39 7.17
CA PHE A 600 15.48 -9.38 6.12
C PHE A 600 16.67 -9.69 5.22
N CYS A 601 16.47 -9.52 3.91
CA CYS A 601 17.52 -9.55 2.91
C CYS A 601 17.39 -8.37 1.96
N MET A 602 18.52 -7.71 1.67
CA MET A 602 18.60 -6.69 0.63
C MET A 602 18.43 -7.33 -0.76
N ALA A 603 17.87 -6.61 -1.71
CA ALA A 603 17.86 -6.99 -3.10
C ALA A 603 19.28 -7.12 -3.68
N PRO A 604 19.54 -8.05 -4.61
CA PRO A 604 20.80 -8.15 -5.35
C PRO A 604 20.95 -7.08 -6.45
N TYR A 605 19.87 -6.36 -6.78
CA TYR A 605 19.80 -5.33 -7.81
C TYR A 605 19.29 -4.01 -7.19
N PRO A 606 19.74 -2.84 -7.68
CA PRO A 606 19.16 -1.57 -7.27
C PRO A 606 17.70 -1.47 -7.73
N SER A 607 16.90 -0.65 -7.05
CA SER A 607 15.53 -0.39 -7.48
C SER A 607 15.44 0.34 -8.83
N LEU A 608 16.38 1.25 -9.12
CA LEU A 608 16.25 2.19 -10.25
C LEU A 608 17.48 2.23 -11.22
N PRO A 609 17.97 1.09 -11.76
CA PRO A 609 19.30 0.96 -12.36
C PRO A 609 19.70 1.94 -13.47
N TRP A 610 18.93 2.15 -14.53
CA TRP A 610 19.27 3.05 -15.67
C TRP A 610 19.48 4.54 -15.30
N LYS A 611 19.21 4.97 -14.06
CA LYS A 611 19.68 6.28 -13.58
C LYS A 611 21.19 6.29 -13.30
N ASN A 612 21.81 5.11 -13.20
CA ASN A 612 23.26 4.86 -13.07
C ASN A 612 23.91 5.59 -11.88
N ASP A 613 23.10 5.90 -10.86
CA ASP A 613 23.46 6.74 -9.70
C ASP A 613 23.43 5.96 -8.37
N TRP A 614 23.32 4.63 -8.40
CA TRP A 614 23.23 3.78 -7.20
C TRP A 614 24.49 3.80 -6.30
N THR A 615 25.58 4.44 -6.75
CA THR A 615 26.81 4.68 -5.97
C THR A 615 26.82 6.03 -5.25
N THR A 616 25.87 6.92 -5.53
CA THR A 616 25.79 8.29 -4.98
C THR A 616 24.42 8.63 -4.40
N GLY A 617 23.34 8.12 -5.00
CA GLY A 617 21.98 8.14 -4.47
C GLY A 617 21.57 6.79 -3.89
N ASP A 618 20.64 6.81 -2.94
CA ASP A 618 20.09 5.57 -2.37
C ASP A 618 19.14 4.89 -3.35
N ARG A 619 19.60 3.76 -3.92
CA ARG A 619 18.82 2.86 -4.77
C ARG A 619 18.66 1.47 -4.13
N THR A 620 18.83 1.38 -2.81
CA THR A 620 18.65 0.11 -2.08
C THR A 620 17.18 -0.22 -1.90
N GLN A 621 16.83 -1.51 -1.98
CA GLN A 621 15.48 -2.02 -1.76
C GLN A 621 15.52 -3.42 -1.15
N SER A 622 14.43 -3.86 -0.54
CA SER A 622 14.25 -5.22 -0.05
C SER A 622 14.26 -6.24 -1.19
N LEU A 623 14.62 -7.49 -0.88
CA LEU A 623 14.26 -8.64 -1.71
C LEU A 623 12.73 -8.93 -1.65
N VAL A 624 12.02 -8.39 -0.66
CA VAL A 624 10.64 -8.75 -0.32
C VAL A 624 9.78 -7.52 0.00
N GLY A 625 8.61 -7.41 -0.63
CA GLY A 625 7.57 -6.43 -0.30
C GLY A 625 6.72 -6.88 0.89
N TYR A 626 6.14 -5.94 1.64
CA TYR A 626 5.54 -6.21 2.95
C TYR A 626 4.03 -5.92 2.98
N PRO A 627 3.31 -6.20 4.08
CA PRO A 627 1.96 -5.71 4.29
C PRO A 627 1.95 -4.19 4.51
N LEU A 628 0.93 -3.45 4.06
CA LEU A 628 0.94 -1.97 4.16
C LEU A 628 1.13 -1.42 5.58
N PHE A 629 0.72 -2.15 6.62
CA PHE A 629 0.92 -1.76 8.02
C PHE A 629 2.37 -1.94 8.52
N GLU A 630 3.25 -2.49 7.68
CA GLU A 630 4.70 -2.64 7.87
C GLU A 630 5.52 -1.88 6.80
N GLU A 631 4.87 -1.18 5.88
CA GLU A 631 5.48 -0.37 4.81
C GLU A 631 5.39 1.13 5.13
N GLU A 632 6.06 1.96 4.33
CA GLU A 632 6.06 3.40 4.54
C GLU A 632 4.67 4.05 4.41
N THR A 633 4.44 5.12 5.18
CA THR A 633 3.28 5.99 5.01
C THR A 633 3.60 7.10 4.03
N ASN A 634 2.85 7.20 2.93
CA ASN A 634 3.02 8.21 1.89
C ASN A 634 1.66 8.82 1.53
N VAL A 635 1.65 9.90 0.72
CA VAL A 635 0.42 10.41 0.06
C VAL A 635 -0.19 9.34 -0.84
N MET A 636 0.67 8.50 -1.43
CA MET A 636 0.32 7.49 -2.42
C MET A 636 1.11 6.20 -2.21
N VAL A 637 0.67 5.34 -1.29
CA VAL A 637 1.36 4.06 -1.03
C VAL A 637 1.33 3.12 -2.23
N TRP A 638 0.38 3.28 -3.16
CA TRP A 638 0.28 2.49 -4.39
C TRP A 638 1.45 2.71 -5.39
N LYS A 639 2.33 3.70 -5.13
CA LYS A 639 3.55 3.97 -5.91
C LYS A 639 4.82 3.38 -5.26
N ASN A 640 4.67 2.70 -4.13
CA ASN A 640 5.79 2.18 -3.34
C ASN A 640 5.93 0.67 -3.58
N GLY A 641 7.17 0.19 -3.65
CA GLY A 641 7.48 -1.23 -3.79
C GLY A 641 8.83 -1.55 -3.17
N MET A 642 8.92 -2.68 -2.47
CA MET A 642 10.16 -3.18 -1.84
C MET A 642 10.83 -2.22 -0.81
N ASN A 643 10.15 -1.15 -0.38
CA ASN A 643 10.69 -0.20 0.61
C ASN A 643 10.74 -0.85 2.00
N TYR A 644 11.92 -0.80 2.64
CA TYR A 644 12.21 -1.56 3.86
C TYR A 644 12.54 -0.68 5.08
N ARG A 645 12.70 0.63 4.88
CA ARG A 645 12.96 1.60 5.94
C ARG A 645 12.29 2.94 5.66
N PHE A 646 11.78 3.57 6.72
CA PHE A 646 11.11 4.86 6.64
C PHE A 646 11.08 5.52 8.02
N ASP A 647 10.92 6.83 8.06
CA ASP A 647 10.64 7.56 9.29
C ASP A 647 9.44 8.49 9.07
N SER A 648 8.30 8.15 9.69
CA SER A 648 7.10 8.99 9.71
C SER A 648 6.88 9.66 11.08
N THR A 649 7.89 9.70 11.95
CA THR A 649 7.78 10.44 13.21
C THR A 649 7.70 11.95 12.96
N GLY A 650 6.92 12.65 13.80
CA GLY A 650 6.67 14.09 13.64
C GLY A 650 5.80 14.51 12.44
N ARG A 651 5.24 13.55 11.68
CA ARG A 651 4.54 13.80 10.41
C ARG A 651 3.28 12.93 10.26
N ARG A 652 2.28 13.40 9.51
CA ARG A 652 1.16 12.61 8.96
C ARG A 652 1.07 12.76 7.45
N TYR A 653 0.48 11.77 6.79
CA TYR A 653 0.29 11.74 5.34
C TYR A 653 -1.20 11.62 4.98
N PRO A 654 -1.68 12.32 3.94
CA PRO A 654 -3.08 12.32 3.51
C PRO A 654 -3.58 10.95 3.04
N GLY A 655 -4.90 10.74 3.13
CA GLY A 655 -5.61 9.52 2.71
C GLY A 655 -6.05 9.48 1.24
N THR A 656 -5.59 10.42 0.42
CA THR A 656 -5.96 10.61 -1.00
C THR A 656 -5.94 9.31 -1.81
N ASP A 657 -4.89 8.51 -1.62
CA ASP A 657 -4.68 7.22 -2.25
C ASP A 657 -5.74 6.18 -1.91
N TYR A 658 -6.09 6.09 -0.62
CA TYR A 658 -7.11 5.20 -0.13
C TYR A 658 -8.49 5.58 -0.65
N VAL A 659 -8.89 6.86 -0.50
CA VAL A 659 -10.23 7.31 -0.92
C VAL A 659 -10.41 7.24 -2.44
N HIS A 660 -9.38 7.57 -3.23
CA HIS A 660 -9.45 7.42 -4.70
C HIS A 660 -9.73 5.98 -5.10
N LEU A 661 -8.95 5.02 -4.60
CA LEU A 661 -9.04 3.63 -5.03
C LEU A 661 -10.26 2.91 -4.45
N TYR A 662 -10.65 3.23 -3.22
CA TYR A 662 -11.89 2.72 -2.61
C TYR A 662 -13.14 3.22 -3.35
N TRP A 663 -13.26 4.53 -3.62
CA TRP A 663 -14.45 5.06 -4.30
C TRP A 663 -14.51 4.64 -5.77
N PHE A 664 -13.37 4.53 -6.46
CA PHE A 664 -13.28 3.89 -7.79
C PHE A 664 -13.82 2.45 -7.75
N ALA A 665 -13.37 1.65 -6.78
CA ALA A 665 -13.78 0.25 -6.64
C ALA A 665 -15.27 0.09 -6.31
N ARG A 666 -15.85 0.99 -5.49
CA ARG A 666 -17.30 1.05 -5.23
C ARG A 666 -18.09 1.50 -6.46
N LYS A 667 -17.63 2.55 -7.17
CA LYS A 667 -18.26 3.09 -8.39
C LYS A 667 -18.35 2.06 -9.53
N HIS A 668 -17.39 1.14 -9.61
CA HIS A 668 -17.32 0.11 -10.65
C HIS A 668 -17.71 -1.29 -10.18
N GLY A 669 -18.33 -1.44 -9.01
CA GLY A 669 -18.85 -2.72 -8.51
C GLY A 669 -17.77 -3.76 -8.20
N ILE A 670 -16.53 -3.32 -7.96
CA ILE A 670 -15.41 -4.17 -7.53
C ILE A 670 -15.53 -4.45 -6.03
N LEU A 671 -15.90 -3.44 -5.24
CA LEU A 671 -16.33 -3.58 -3.84
C LEU A 671 -17.85 -3.53 -3.74
N ALA A 672 -18.43 -4.40 -2.93
CA ALA A 672 -19.86 -4.38 -2.62
C ALA A 672 -20.22 -3.25 -1.64
N ALA A 673 -21.53 -3.03 -1.45
CA ALA A 673 -22.02 -2.11 -0.42
C ALA A 673 -21.72 -2.66 0.98
N GLY A 674 -20.99 -1.89 1.79
CA GLY A 674 -20.63 -2.23 3.17
C GLY A 674 -19.28 -2.96 3.35
N GLU A 675 -18.55 -3.29 2.28
CA GLU A 675 -17.14 -3.72 2.39
C GLU A 675 -16.26 -2.58 2.93
#